data_AF-A0A976HSL7-F1
#
_entry.id   AF-A0A976HSL7-F1
#
_cell.length_a   1.000
_cell.length_b   1.000
_cell.length_c   1.000
_cell.angle_alpha   90.00
_cell.angle_beta   90.00
_cell.angle_gamma   90.00
#
_symmetry.space_group_name_H-M   'P 1'
#
loop_
_entity.id
_entity.type
_entity.pdbx_description
1 polymer ?
#
loop_
_entity_poly.entity_id
_entity_poly.type
_entity_poly.pdbx_seq_one_letter_code
_entity_poly.pdbx_strand_id
1 'polypeptide(L)'
;MKTDFNGDGKTDILIASPWGLGIMNLSQSTMAMQMMSPNNTRFGEWLLNTSDNNTELKGDFDGDGKAEILMSSPWGIGMLKLINGNLTSIAMAQNGTRHGGWIINTADNQFLFSADFNRDGKEEVLITSPWGIGMLKFENGQINTLMLQPNGVRFGEWLLNTDDNLFTLVGDFDGDGQIEILATSPWGIGILKFNGTTLTSIAMAANNTRIGDWTVNTITDRFEVTADFDGDGRMEILVSNENKIGILQFQNSRLTTISIANSNDFLGSWQLNSRTDKMNLTGDFDGDGRHEIIVSSDWGLALLKLNGNILQSSLMAQNGTRFGGWLLNTRDNRINVSADFDADGSHELLITSPWGMGILKQTANTFTPLTMSPNGTRFGGWLLNTGDNDLECGLGQSYSLIISHSQWGSAVANTTTFLRNRGYTMYVIPNGPVGIEKLKRLSTYLKSSDRLFVYIAGHGGSSRAIGNTTKSISLTHILQFEDGAIVDYVPFAQSFQLLGNKGVDLAVLDGSCDGGEAVLNAIGERYLAMSTTSVYAPGLTNTPDPSQMMKLFGKPSRFGLWSSQQYTASLLTAITPHRFYQKIYRNDNTEINTASLFYKPAINFYVSLGSTWDLMVRHCYLFKYIYPTEFAGFTPADKDLMTVSANDFIASMRNDFNAFAPSITQLKSILQNSRLVNKAAQVYSQSFPRPWQTIFNDMTWDVLAQPKKHTSWHEALVPGSYGGVDGFVRMVNEILNMLALLEQGYNRQENLLRNIDSEIQSRNMFAGTFRPQAMAIPKITDYLNFNKNEDKVSNQTLEVINQLPSIDRTMLTRVLSMQPRTLQRQVRFQSLINPNLQIIKPFIFEDIFGFISLDSAIAELKSIHIENAINLDKLFYLLVIAEEAVSMVQSVNVENGDLVKY
;
A
#
# COMPACT_ATOMS: atom_id res chain seq x y z
N MET A 1 11.49 10.92 -26.64
CA MET A 1 12.40 11.40 -25.57
C MET A 1 13.73 10.70 -25.75
N LYS A 2 14.79 11.44 -26.05
CA LYS A 2 16.13 10.88 -26.21
C LYS A 2 16.92 11.19 -24.94
N THR A 3 17.14 10.20 -24.08
CA THR A 3 18.03 10.37 -22.90
C THR A 3 19.41 9.90 -23.27
N ASP A 4 20.24 10.78 -23.83
CA ASP A 4 21.63 10.52 -24.22
C ASP A 4 22.55 11.41 -23.39
N PHE A 5 23.10 10.91 -22.28
CA PHE A 5 23.92 11.73 -21.37
C PHE A 5 25.35 11.91 -21.87
N ASN A 6 25.85 11.00 -22.72
CA ASN A 6 27.24 11.02 -23.17
C ASN A 6 27.42 11.61 -24.58
N GLY A 7 26.35 11.73 -25.36
CA GLY A 7 26.31 12.22 -26.73
C GLY A 7 26.74 11.19 -27.77
N ASP A 8 26.63 9.89 -27.49
CA ASP A 8 27.01 8.81 -28.41
C ASP A 8 25.90 8.42 -29.40
N GLY A 9 24.73 9.05 -29.28
CA GLY A 9 23.57 8.85 -30.12
C GLY A 9 22.61 7.78 -29.60
N LYS A 10 23.01 6.99 -28.59
CA LYS A 10 22.19 5.93 -27.99
C LYS A 10 21.45 6.43 -26.77
N THR A 11 20.38 5.72 -26.43
CA THR A 11 19.67 5.94 -25.18
C THR A 11 20.45 5.35 -24.00
N ASP A 12 20.72 6.18 -23.00
CA ASP A 12 21.26 5.84 -21.70
C ASP A 12 20.13 5.61 -20.66
N ILE A 13 20.44 4.80 -19.66
CA ILE A 13 19.56 4.51 -18.52
C ILE A 13 20.11 5.22 -17.28
N LEU A 14 19.32 6.15 -16.75
CA LEU A 14 19.52 6.68 -15.40
C LEU A 14 18.97 5.67 -14.38
N ILE A 15 19.77 5.35 -13.37
CA ILE A 15 19.41 4.38 -12.33
C ILE A 15 19.63 4.99 -10.95
N ALA A 16 18.60 4.94 -10.10
CA ALA A 16 18.68 5.36 -8.70
C ALA A 16 18.42 4.20 -7.74
N SER A 17 19.07 4.18 -6.59
CA SER A 17 18.81 3.19 -5.53
C SER A 17 19.01 3.82 -4.14
N PRO A 18 18.67 3.11 -3.03
CA PRO A 18 19.02 3.56 -1.69
C PRO A 18 20.54 3.75 -1.47
N TRP A 19 21.39 3.19 -2.34
CA TRP A 19 22.82 3.39 -2.28
C TRP A 19 23.26 4.70 -2.95
N GLY A 20 22.66 5.08 -4.08
CA GLY A 20 23.10 6.26 -4.84
C GLY A 20 22.48 6.36 -6.24
N LEU A 21 23.17 7.03 -7.16
CA LEU A 21 22.76 7.32 -8.53
C LEU A 21 23.80 6.78 -9.54
N GLY A 22 23.36 6.34 -10.71
CA GLY A 22 24.22 5.87 -11.78
C GLY A 22 23.66 6.15 -13.18
N ILE A 23 24.53 6.11 -14.18
CA ILE A 23 24.17 6.17 -15.61
C ILE A 23 24.78 4.94 -16.29
N MET A 24 23.93 4.19 -17.00
CA MET A 24 24.30 3.00 -17.74
C MET A 24 24.00 3.16 -19.22
N ASN A 25 24.77 2.50 -20.07
CA ASN A 25 24.52 2.49 -21.50
C ASN A 25 24.73 1.09 -22.10
N LEU A 26 24.13 0.87 -23.27
CA LEU A 26 24.30 -0.37 -24.02
C LEU A 26 25.57 -0.29 -24.88
N SER A 27 26.58 -1.08 -24.53
CA SER A 27 27.84 -1.18 -25.26
C SER A 27 28.14 -2.63 -25.65
N GLN A 28 28.30 -2.87 -26.96
CA GLN A 28 28.62 -4.21 -27.50
C GLN A 28 27.67 -5.31 -27.01
N SER A 29 26.36 -5.05 -26.98
CA SER A 29 25.33 -5.98 -26.47
C SER A 29 25.44 -6.30 -24.96
N THR A 30 26.10 -5.44 -24.18
CA THR A 30 26.20 -5.56 -22.72
C THR A 30 25.94 -4.21 -22.06
N MET A 31 25.42 -4.21 -20.84
CA MET A 31 25.27 -2.96 -20.06
C MET A 31 26.62 -2.57 -19.46
N ALA A 32 27.00 -1.31 -19.65
CA ALA A 32 28.18 -0.72 -19.02
C ALA A 32 27.76 0.42 -18.09
N MET A 33 28.39 0.52 -16.91
CA MET A 33 28.27 1.73 -16.08
C MET A 33 29.18 2.80 -16.65
N GLN A 34 28.61 3.95 -17.00
CA GLN A 34 29.40 5.14 -17.30
C GLN A 34 29.81 5.87 -16.03
N MET A 35 28.87 6.00 -15.09
CA MET A 35 29.12 6.62 -13.80
C MET A 35 28.27 5.98 -12.72
N MET A 36 28.78 5.98 -11.49
CA MET A 36 28.03 5.65 -10.28
C MET A 36 28.54 6.52 -9.15
N SER A 37 27.66 6.93 -8.25
CA SER A 37 28.02 7.74 -7.10
C SER A 37 27.13 7.40 -5.92
N PRO A 38 27.72 7.08 -4.76
CA PRO A 38 26.95 6.81 -3.55
C PRO A 38 26.29 8.09 -3.02
N ASN A 39 25.33 7.91 -2.12
CA ASN A 39 24.82 8.98 -1.30
C ASN A 39 25.96 9.69 -0.54
N ASN A 40 25.78 10.99 -0.33
CA ASN A 40 26.75 11.94 0.18
C ASN A 40 27.87 12.35 -0.80
N THR A 41 27.83 11.90 -2.06
CA THR A 41 28.69 12.47 -3.11
C THR A 41 28.22 13.86 -3.51
N ARG A 42 29.16 14.76 -3.77
CA ARG A 42 28.91 16.10 -4.31
C ARG A 42 29.07 16.10 -5.84
N PHE A 43 28.06 16.60 -6.53
CA PHE A 43 28.09 16.91 -7.97
C PHE A 43 28.25 18.41 -8.14
N GLY A 44 29.47 18.91 -7.98
CA GLY A 44 29.69 20.34 -7.75
C GLY A 44 29.10 20.76 -6.40
N GLU A 45 28.13 21.68 -6.42
CA GLU A 45 27.50 22.18 -5.19
C GLU A 45 26.32 21.32 -4.72
N TRP A 46 25.73 20.51 -5.62
CA TRP A 46 24.63 19.61 -5.27
C TRP A 46 25.13 18.41 -4.46
N LEU A 47 24.46 18.13 -3.34
CA LEU A 47 24.73 16.95 -2.50
C LEU A 47 23.73 15.84 -2.80
N LEU A 48 24.21 14.73 -3.35
CA LEU A 48 23.36 13.57 -3.63
C LEU A 48 22.90 12.90 -2.33
N ASN A 49 21.59 12.80 -2.17
CA ASN A 49 20.97 11.94 -1.17
C ASN A 49 19.67 11.34 -1.71
N THR A 50 19.73 10.12 -2.23
CA THR A 50 18.57 9.45 -2.81
C THR A 50 17.46 9.13 -1.80
N SER A 51 17.59 9.44 -0.50
CA SER A 51 16.45 9.37 0.43
C SER A 51 15.47 10.54 0.29
N ASP A 52 15.93 11.71 -0.19
CA ASP A 52 15.15 12.95 -0.30
C ASP A 52 15.36 13.72 -1.64
N ASN A 53 16.31 13.29 -2.49
CA ASN A 53 16.58 13.88 -3.81
C ASN A 53 15.82 13.19 -4.96
N ASN A 54 14.88 13.83 -5.65
CA ASN A 54 14.12 13.18 -6.72
C ASN A 54 14.62 13.61 -8.09
N THR A 55 14.62 12.66 -9.02
CA THR A 55 14.80 12.96 -10.44
C THR A 55 13.44 13.39 -10.99
N GLU A 56 13.33 14.63 -11.43
CA GLU A 56 12.09 15.22 -11.93
C GLU A 56 11.96 15.00 -13.45
N LEU A 57 12.93 15.50 -14.23
CA LEU A 57 12.91 15.49 -15.68
C LEU A 57 14.31 15.22 -16.23
N LYS A 58 14.37 14.79 -17.49
CA LYS A 58 15.60 14.59 -18.27
C LYS A 58 15.39 15.17 -19.66
N GLY A 59 16.34 15.95 -20.14
CA GLY A 59 16.23 16.65 -21.42
C GLY A 59 17.52 17.39 -21.75
N ASP A 60 17.70 17.75 -23.02
CA ASP A 60 18.82 18.60 -23.46
C ASP A 60 18.47 20.07 -23.17
N PHE A 61 18.75 20.53 -21.96
CA PHE A 61 18.32 21.86 -21.52
C PHE A 61 19.30 22.96 -21.95
N ASP A 62 20.53 22.62 -22.32
CA ASP A 62 21.54 23.59 -22.78
C ASP A 62 21.82 23.57 -24.29
N GLY A 63 21.30 22.57 -25.02
CA GLY A 63 21.29 22.49 -26.48
C GLY A 63 22.58 21.91 -27.08
N ASP A 64 23.36 21.15 -26.31
CA ASP A 64 24.61 20.55 -26.79
C ASP A 64 24.44 19.12 -27.34
N GLY A 65 23.21 18.63 -27.41
CA GLY A 65 22.85 17.29 -27.86
C GLY A 65 22.97 16.23 -26.78
N LYS A 66 23.24 16.61 -25.52
CA LYS A 66 23.29 15.70 -24.37
C LYS A 66 22.18 16.02 -23.40
N ALA A 67 21.63 14.99 -22.77
CA ALA A 67 20.65 15.17 -21.73
C ALA A 67 21.30 15.63 -20.41
N GLU A 68 20.62 16.50 -19.67
CA GLU A 68 20.84 16.76 -18.26
C GLU A 68 19.71 16.19 -17.40
N ILE A 69 19.92 16.23 -16.08
CA ILE A 69 19.00 15.71 -15.08
C ILE A 69 18.53 16.86 -14.20
N LEU A 70 17.23 17.16 -14.21
CA LEU A 70 16.64 18.04 -13.22
C LEU A 70 16.37 17.25 -11.94
N MET A 71 17.04 17.64 -10.86
CA MET A 71 16.89 17.07 -9.53
C MET A 71 16.14 18.03 -8.61
N SER A 72 15.30 17.51 -7.73
CA SER A 72 14.68 18.25 -6.62
C SER A 72 15.10 17.68 -5.27
N SER A 73 15.01 18.49 -4.22
CA SER A 73 15.19 18.08 -2.82
C SER A 73 14.46 19.04 -1.88
N PRO A 74 14.42 18.79 -0.55
CA PRO A 74 13.94 19.77 0.41
C PRO A 74 14.70 21.11 0.40
N TRP A 75 15.93 21.13 -0.12
CA TRP A 75 16.72 22.36 -0.27
C TRP A 75 16.25 23.21 -1.47
N GLY A 76 15.86 22.59 -2.58
CA GLY A 76 15.57 23.27 -3.84
C GLY A 76 15.76 22.35 -5.04
N ILE A 77 16.15 22.90 -6.19
CA ILE A 77 16.45 22.16 -7.42
C ILE A 77 17.90 22.31 -7.86
N GLY A 78 18.38 21.31 -8.61
CA GLY A 78 19.69 21.31 -9.25
C GLY A 78 19.63 20.65 -10.62
N MET A 79 20.26 21.25 -11.61
CA MET A 79 20.43 20.68 -12.95
C MET A 79 21.81 20.01 -13.02
N LEU A 80 21.85 18.70 -13.27
CA LEU A 80 23.09 17.92 -13.31
C LEU A 80 23.43 17.51 -14.75
N LYS A 81 24.66 17.79 -15.17
CA LYS A 81 25.20 17.41 -16.49
C LYS A 81 26.34 16.42 -16.35
N LEU A 82 26.42 15.45 -17.26
CA LEU A 82 27.54 14.52 -17.36
C LEU A 82 28.71 15.19 -18.11
N ILE A 83 29.75 15.59 -17.39
CA ILE A 83 30.93 16.25 -17.94
C ILE A 83 32.16 15.39 -17.66
N ASN A 84 32.86 14.97 -18.71
CA ASN A 84 34.06 14.13 -18.61
C ASN A 84 33.86 12.88 -17.73
N GLY A 85 32.70 12.23 -17.87
CA GLY A 85 32.34 11.01 -17.12
C GLY A 85 31.89 11.24 -15.67
N ASN A 86 31.70 12.49 -15.22
CA ASN A 86 31.22 12.81 -13.88
C ASN A 86 30.02 13.76 -13.91
N LEU A 87 29.03 13.55 -13.04
CA LEU A 87 27.94 14.50 -12.88
C LEU A 87 28.41 15.76 -12.16
N THR A 88 28.02 16.91 -12.71
CA THR A 88 28.29 18.24 -12.14
C THR A 88 27.01 19.07 -12.16
N SER A 89 26.70 19.78 -11.07
CA SER A 89 25.62 20.76 -11.06
C SER A 89 25.97 21.95 -11.94
N ILE A 90 25.17 22.22 -12.98
CA ILE A 90 25.35 23.36 -13.89
C ILE A 90 24.42 24.53 -13.56
N ALA A 91 23.31 24.28 -12.86
CA ALA A 91 22.41 25.30 -12.34
C ALA A 91 21.80 24.82 -11.02
N MET A 92 21.44 25.75 -10.14
CA MET A 92 20.76 25.44 -8.89
C MET A 92 19.85 26.60 -8.46
N ALA A 93 18.77 26.26 -7.76
CA ALA A 93 17.91 27.23 -7.11
C ALA A 93 17.42 26.70 -5.77
N GLN A 94 17.51 27.52 -4.74
CA GLN A 94 17.04 27.16 -3.41
C GLN A 94 15.52 27.38 -3.31
N ASN A 95 14.84 26.58 -2.49
CA ASN A 95 13.45 26.84 -2.16
C ASN A 95 13.26 28.26 -1.59
N GLY A 96 12.23 28.95 -2.09
CA GLY A 96 11.90 30.33 -1.75
C GLY A 96 12.63 31.38 -2.58
N THR A 97 13.59 31.03 -3.44
CA THR A 97 14.26 31.99 -4.31
C THR A 97 13.49 32.23 -5.60
N ARG A 98 13.58 33.46 -6.12
CA ARG A 98 12.91 33.88 -7.35
C ARG A 98 13.87 33.82 -8.53
N HIS A 99 13.47 33.13 -9.61
CA HIS A 99 14.24 32.93 -10.83
C HIS A 99 13.36 33.23 -12.05
N GLY A 100 13.77 34.19 -12.89
CA GLY A 100 12.94 34.70 -14.00
C GLY A 100 11.58 35.29 -13.59
N GLY A 101 11.28 35.40 -12.30
CA GLY A 101 9.95 35.78 -11.81
C GLY A 101 9.16 34.64 -11.20
N TRP A 102 9.54 33.38 -11.44
CA TRP A 102 8.97 32.21 -10.76
C TRP A 102 9.63 32.01 -9.39
N ILE A 103 8.88 31.57 -8.37
CA ILE A 103 9.45 31.18 -7.07
C ILE A 103 9.64 29.67 -7.09
N ILE A 104 10.88 29.22 -6.97
CA ILE A 104 11.19 27.80 -6.83
C ILE A 104 10.73 27.34 -5.46
N ASN A 105 9.83 26.37 -5.42
CA ASN A 105 9.39 25.74 -4.19
C ASN A 105 9.00 24.29 -4.47
N THR A 106 9.93 23.35 -4.26
CA THR A 106 9.73 21.92 -4.53
C THR A 106 8.62 21.27 -3.71
N ALA A 107 8.08 21.98 -2.71
CA ALA A 107 6.92 21.52 -1.92
C ALA A 107 5.57 21.63 -2.66
N ASP A 108 5.42 22.59 -3.58
CA ASP A 108 4.17 22.85 -4.31
C ASP A 108 4.35 23.11 -5.80
N ASN A 109 5.59 23.13 -6.29
CA ASN A 109 5.91 23.15 -7.70
C ASN A 109 5.84 21.75 -8.28
N GLN A 110 5.22 21.59 -9.45
CA GLN A 110 5.20 20.34 -10.19
C GLN A 110 5.93 20.52 -11.53
N PHE A 111 6.95 19.71 -11.77
CA PHE A 111 7.71 19.68 -13.03
C PHE A 111 7.04 18.67 -13.96
N LEU A 112 6.35 19.16 -14.98
CA LEU A 112 5.41 18.33 -15.75
C LEU A 112 6.07 17.64 -16.94
N PHE A 113 6.74 18.42 -17.79
CA PHE A 113 7.37 17.98 -19.03
C PHE A 113 8.63 18.79 -19.32
N SER A 114 9.59 18.18 -20.01
CA SER A 114 10.65 18.89 -20.74
C SER A 114 10.44 18.70 -22.24
N ALA A 115 10.51 19.79 -23.00
CA ALA A 115 10.39 19.79 -24.46
C ALA A 115 10.87 21.12 -25.05
N ASP A 116 11.29 21.11 -26.32
CA ASP A 116 11.63 22.33 -27.06
C ASP A 116 10.34 23.08 -27.49
N PHE A 117 9.79 23.83 -26.54
CA PHE A 117 8.52 24.53 -26.74
C PHE A 117 8.68 25.83 -27.53
N ASN A 118 9.89 26.37 -27.70
CA ASN A 118 10.14 27.61 -28.45
C ASN A 118 10.88 27.37 -29.78
N ARG A 119 11.27 26.13 -30.06
CA ARG A 119 11.98 25.66 -31.24
C ARG A 119 13.38 26.26 -31.40
N ASP A 120 14.10 26.44 -30.30
CA ASP A 120 15.47 26.97 -30.30
C ASP A 120 16.55 25.88 -30.20
N GLY A 121 16.14 24.61 -30.14
CA GLY A 121 17.01 23.45 -29.99
C GLY A 121 17.36 23.11 -28.54
N LYS A 122 16.77 23.80 -27.55
CA LYS A 122 16.89 23.49 -26.13
C LYS A 122 15.54 23.12 -25.56
N GLU A 123 15.52 22.16 -24.65
CA GLU A 123 14.30 21.84 -23.93
C GLU A 123 14.03 22.87 -22.82
N GLU A 124 12.76 23.23 -22.66
CA GLU A 124 12.25 23.98 -21.52
C GLU A 124 11.41 23.12 -20.60
N VAL A 125 11.30 23.53 -19.35
CA VAL A 125 10.51 22.84 -18.33
C VAL A 125 9.16 23.51 -18.15
N LEU A 126 8.09 22.77 -18.44
CA LEU A 126 6.74 23.17 -18.06
C LEU A 126 6.53 22.91 -16.57
N ILE A 127 6.21 23.95 -15.81
CA ILE A 127 6.07 23.89 -14.35
C ILE A 127 4.74 24.49 -13.90
N THR A 128 4.08 23.88 -12.92
CA THR A 128 2.88 24.44 -12.28
C THR A 128 3.06 24.63 -10.79
N SER A 129 2.24 25.50 -10.20
CA SER A 129 2.06 25.66 -8.76
C SER A 129 0.61 26.10 -8.48
N PRO A 130 0.18 26.22 -7.21
CA PRO A 130 -1.12 26.81 -6.88
C PRO A 130 -1.30 28.25 -7.38
N TRP A 131 -0.21 28.96 -7.72
CA TRP A 131 -0.29 30.30 -8.31
C TRP A 131 -0.67 30.28 -9.78
N GLY A 132 -0.21 29.29 -10.55
CA GLY A 132 -0.37 29.23 -12.00
C GLY A 132 0.67 28.35 -12.67
N ILE A 133 1.05 28.71 -13.90
CA ILE A 133 1.96 27.93 -14.74
C ILE A 133 3.15 28.78 -15.22
N GLY A 134 4.29 28.12 -15.45
CA GLY A 134 5.48 28.72 -16.02
C GLY A 134 6.15 27.80 -17.03
N MET A 135 6.98 28.38 -17.89
CA MET A 135 7.91 27.67 -18.77
C MET A 135 9.31 28.16 -18.45
N LEU A 136 10.10 27.30 -17.80
CA LEU A 136 11.46 27.62 -17.35
C LEU A 136 12.47 27.24 -18.41
N LYS A 137 13.47 28.10 -18.60
CA LYS A 137 14.60 27.88 -19.49
C LYS A 137 15.89 27.91 -18.68
N PHE A 138 16.81 26.99 -18.97
CA PHE A 138 18.11 26.93 -18.32
C PHE A 138 19.18 27.42 -19.30
N GLU A 139 19.85 28.52 -18.98
CA GLU A 139 20.91 29.06 -19.84
C GLU A 139 22.05 29.65 -19.02
N ASN A 140 23.28 29.31 -19.37
CA ASN A 140 24.50 29.85 -18.76
C ASN A 140 24.49 29.73 -17.22
N GLY A 141 23.97 28.62 -16.70
CA GLY A 141 23.84 28.33 -15.28
C GLY A 141 22.77 29.16 -14.55
N GLN A 142 21.90 29.86 -15.27
CA GLN A 142 20.77 30.61 -14.73
C GLN A 142 19.44 29.97 -15.13
N ILE A 143 18.45 30.12 -14.24
CA ILE A 143 17.05 29.75 -14.52
C ILE A 143 16.31 31.03 -14.93
N ASN A 144 15.87 31.05 -16.18
CA ASN A 144 15.05 32.09 -16.77
C ASN A 144 13.64 31.55 -17.05
N THR A 145 12.76 32.41 -17.53
CA THR A 145 11.36 32.05 -17.82
C THR A 145 10.96 32.61 -19.17
N LEU A 146 10.39 31.75 -20.02
CA LEU A 146 9.77 32.19 -21.29
C LEU A 146 8.35 32.69 -21.08
N MET A 147 7.65 32.10 -20.11
CA MET A 147 6.26 32.39 -19.83
C MET A 147 5.98 32.19 -18.34
N LEU A 148 5.18 33.09 -17.75
CA LEU A 148 4.66 33.02 -16.39
C LEU A 148 3.23 33.56 -16.39
N GLN A 149 2.26 32.73 -16.03
CA GLN A 149 0.86 33.13 -16.08
C GLN A 149 0.11 32.63 -14.83
N PRO A 150 -0.56 33.53 -14.08
CA PRO A 150 -1.36 33.15 -12.93
C PRO A 150 -2.66 32.48 -13.34
N ASN A 151 -3.24 31.71 -12.43
CA ASN A 151 -4.60 31.20 -12.56
C ASN A 151 -5.60 32.34 -12.87
N GLY A 152 -6.58 32.04 -13.73
CA GLY A 152 -7.57 33.00 -14.22
C GLY A 152 -7.20 33.69 -15.55
N VAL A 153 -5.96 33.54 -16.04
CA VAL A 153 -5.56 34.01 -17.37
C VAL A 153 -6.13 33.11 -18.47
N ARG A 154 -6.37 33.68 -19.65
CA ARG A 154 -6.79 32.93 -20.83
C ARG A 154 -5.63 32.68 -21.80
N PHE A 155 -5.50 31.43 -22.26
CA PHE A 155 -4.63 31.00 -23.35
C PHE A 155 -5.45 30.90 -24.63
N GLY A 156 -5.69 32.05 -25.26
CA GLY A 156 -6.73 32.16 -26.28
C GLY A 156 -8.10 32.04 -25.61
N GLU A 157 -8.84 30.98 -25.93
CA GLU A 157 -10.16 30.74 -25.32
C GLU A 157 -10.13 29.79 -24.11
N TRP A 158 -8.98 29.15 -23.86
CA TRP A 158 -8.79 28.26 -22.72
C TRP A 158 -8.56 29.06 -21.42
N LEU A 159 -9.33 28.79 -20.36
CA LEU A 159 -9.15 29.42 -19.05
C LEU A 159 -8.19 28.60 -18.19
N LEU A 160 -7.03 29.17 -17.84
CA LEU A 160 -6.06 28.54 -16.96
C LEU A 160 -6.60 28.47 -15.53
N ASN A 161 -6.61 27.25 -14.98
CA ASN A 161 -6.80 27.02 -13.56
C ASN A 161 -6.06 25.74 -13.14
N THR A 162 -4.86 25.85 -12.54
CA THR A 162 -4.04 24.69 -12.18
C THR A 162 -4.66 23.76 -11.13
N ASP A 163 -5.75 24.16 -10.48
CA ASP A 163 -6.51 23.29 -9.56
C ASP A 163 -7.33 22.22 -10.30
N ASP A 164 -7.79 22.51 -11.51
CA ASP A 164 -8.66 21.61 -12.30
C ASP A 164 -8.21 21.38 -13.75
N ASN A 165 -7.22 22.12 -14.23
CA ASN A 165 -6.55 21.91 -15.50
C ASN A 165 -5.46 20.85 -15.30
N LEU A 166 -5.43 19.87 -16.18
CA LEU A 166 -4.41 18.83 -16.23
C LEU A 166 -3.68 18.94 -17.57
N PHE A 167 -2.36 19.07 -17.55
CA PHE A 167 -1.53 19.03 -18.74
C PHE A 167 -1.03 17.60 -18.90
N THR A 168 -1.55 16.87 -19.89
CA THR A 168 -1.50 15.40 -19.91
C THR A 168 -0.44 14.82 -20.83
N LEU A 169 -0.25 15.44 -22.00
CA LEU A 169 0.68 14.98 -23.06
C LEU A 169 1.33 16.19 -23.73
N VAL A 170 2.50 15.97 -24.32
CA VAL A 170 3.19 16.95 -25.17
C VAL A 170 3.64 16.29 -26.47
N GLY A 171 3.54 17.00 -27.59
CA GLY A 171 3.92 16.50 -28.91
C GLY A 171 3.80 17.58 -29.98
N ASP A 172 4.47 17.39 -31.12
CA ASP A 172 4.30 18.24 -32.31
C ASP A 172 3.01 17.81 -33.02
N PHE A 173 1.88 18.37 -32.60
CA PHE A 173 0.56 17.97 -33.11
C PHE A 173 0.27 18.62 -34.46
N ASP A 174 0.85 19.80 -34.73
CA ASP A 174 0.60 20.55 -35.97
C ASP A 174 1.65 20.38 -37.06
N GLY A 175 2.74 19.67 -36.76
CA GLY A 175 3.78 19.24 -37.69
C GLY A 175 4.76 20.34 -38.06
N ASP A 176 4.87 21.39 -37.24
CA ASP A 176 5.78 22.50 -37.50
C ASP A 176 7.12 22.36 -36.77
N GLY A 177 7.32 21.32 -35.94
CA GLY A 177 8.52 21.05 -35.17
C GLY A 177 8.60 21.78 -33.83
N GLN A 178 7.59 22.58 -33.46
CA GLN A 178 7.43 23.12 -32.12
C GLN A 178 6.56 22.16 -31.29
N ILE A 179 6.88 21.96 -30.02
CA ILE A 179 6.08 21.06 -29.18
C ILE A 179 4.86 21.80 -28.59
N GLU A 180 3.69 21.18 -28.69
CA GLU A 180 2.44 21.63 -28.07
C GLU A 180 2.08 20.81 -26.82
N ILE A 181 1.11 21.31 -26.06
CA ILE A 181 0.62 20.71 -24.82
C ILE A 181 -0.85 20.35 -24.95
N LEU A 182 -1.21 19.09 -24.68
CA LEU A 182 -2.59 18.69 -24.47
C LEU A 182 -3.01 19.01 -23.04
N ALA A 183 -4.02 19.85 -22.88
CA ALA A 183 -4.64 20.20 -21.62
C ALA A 183 -6.07 19.63 -21.54
N THR A 184 -6.48 19.23 -20.34
CA THR A 184 -7.84 18.79 -20.02
C THR A 184 -8.36 19.54 -18.81
N SER A 185 -9.68 19.70 -18.72
CA SER A 185 -10.36 20.32 -17.57
C SER A 185 -11.77 19.76 -17.43
N PRO A 186 -12.54 20.13 -16.38
CA PRO A 186 -13.96 19.79 -16.31
C PRO A 186 -14.79 20.32 -17.48
N TRP A 187 -14.29 21.33 -18.21
CA TRP A 187 -14.95 21.84 -19.41
C TRP A 187 -14.73 20.94 -20.64
N GLY A 188 -13.54 20.36 -20.82
CA GLY A 188 -13.18 19.60 -22.01
C GLY A 188 -11.67 19.51 -22.23
N ILE A 189 -11.23 19.48 -23.49
CA ILE A 189 -9.81 19.41 -23.88
C ILE A 189 -9.37 20.60 -24.72
N GLY A 190 -8.07 20.89 -24.71
CA GLY A 190 -7.44 21.90 -25.55
C GLY A 190 -6.00 21.54 -25.91
N ILE A 191 -5.57 21.88 -27.12
CA ILE A 191 -4.15 21.87 -27.51
C ILE A 191 -3.62 23.29 -27.41
N LEU A 192 -2.57 23.48 -26.62
CA LEU A 192 -1.96 24.76 -26.30
C LEU A 192 -0.58 24.85 -26.95
N LYS A 193 -0.34 25.94 -27.67
CA LYS A 193 0.93 26.23 -28.37
C LYS A 193 1.57 27.49 -27.83
N PHE A 194 2.89 27.50 -27.67
CA PHE A 194 3.62 28.69 -27.25
C PHE A 194 3.81 29.64 -28.45
N ASN A 195 3.35 30.88 -28.32
CA ASN A 195 3.39 31.86 -29.42
C ASN A 195 4.57 32.85 -29.31
N GLY A 196 5.56 32.55 -28.48
CA GLY A 196 6.71 33.44 -28.19
C GLY A 196 6.53 34.33 -26.96
N THR A 197 5.31 34.47 -26.43
CA THR A 197 5.06 35.26 -25.20
C THR A 197 4.18 34.54 -24.19
N THR A 198 3.20 33.76 -24.67
CA THR A 198 2.27 33.01 -23.84
C THR A 198 1.80 31.75 -24.58
N LEU A 199 0.99 30.93 -23.92
CA LEU A 199 0.29 29.83 -24.56
C LEU A 199 -0.99 30.34 -25.23
N THR A 200 -1.35 29.75 -26.36
CA THR A 200 -2.63 29.97 -27.03
C THR A 200 -3.26 28.63 -27.41
N SER A 201 -4.57 28.50 -27.23
CA SER A 201 -5.31 27.33 -27.70
C SER A 201 -5.37 27.31 -29.23
N ILE A 202 -4.90 26.24 -29.87
CA ILE A 202 -5.00 26.01 -31.33
C ILE A 202 -6.11 25.03 -31.70
N ALA A 203 -6.55 24.20 -30.75
CA ALA A 203 -7.77 23.41 -30.82
C ALA A 203 -8.40 23.32 -29.44
N MET A 204 -9.73 23.20 -29.40
CA MET A 204 -10.47 22.92 -28.17
C MET A 204 -11.74 22.15 -28.49
N ALA A 205 -12.17 21.33 -27.53
CA ALA A 205 -13.45 20.64 -27.59
C ALA A 205 -14.03 20.51 -26.18
N ALA A 206 -15.24 21.03 -26.00
CA ALA A 206 -15.98 20.85 -24.75
C ALA A 206 -16.37 19.38 -24.57
N ASN A 207 -16.58 18.95 -23.33
CA ASN A 207 -17.21 17.68 -23.03
C ASN A 207 -18.54 17.52 -23.78
N ASN A 208 -18.79 16.30 -24.25
CA ASN A 208 -19.86 15.90 -25.17
C ASN A 208 -19.74 16.42 -26.61
N THR A 209 -18.64 17.09 -26.97
CA THR A 209 -18.36 17.44 -28.37
C THR A 209 -17.88 16.20 -29.13
N ARG A 210 -18.41 16.01 -30.33
CA ARG A 210 -17.96 14.95 -31.24
C ARG A 210 -16.74 15.42 -32.04
N ILE A 211 -15.63 14.71 -31.88
CA ILE A 211 -14.38 14.82 -32.64
C ILE A 211 -14.32 13.60 -33.54
N GLY A 212 -14.70 13.74 -34.81
CA GLY A 212 -14.85 12.58 -35.70
C GLY A 212 -15.81 11.54 -35.11
N ASP A 213 -15.33 10.34 -34.80
CA ASP A 213 -16.11 9.26 -34.18
C ASP A 213 -15.89 9.10 -32.66
N TRP A 214 -15.14 10.03 -32.06
CA TRP A 214 -14.98 10.14 -30.62
C TRP A 214 -15.90 11.22 -30.05
N THR A 215 -16.41 11.01 -28.84
CA THR A 215 -17.14 12.03 -28.09
C THR A 215 -16.35 12.32 -26.84
N VAL A 216 -15.83 13.54 -26.72
CA VAL A 216 -14.95 13.92 -25.60
C VAL A 216 -15.72 13.84 -24.29
N ASN A 217 -15.14 13.19 -23.30
CA ASN A 217 -15.60 13.19 -21.93
C ASN A 217 -14.41 13.05 -20.99
N THR A 218 -13.86 14.16 -20.51
CA THR A 218 -12.69 14.19 -19.61
C THR A 218 -12.92 13.52 -18.25
N ILE A 219 -14.17 13.10 -17.94
CA ILE A 219 -14.50 12.30 -16.75
C ILE A 219 -14.18 10.81 -16.96
N THR A 220 -14.25 10.30 -18.19
CA THR A 220 -14.10 8.87 -18.50
C THR A 220 -12.97 8.59 -19.47
N ASP A 221 -12.61 9.56 -20.28
CA ASP A 221 -11.57 9.46 -21.28
C ASP A 221 -10.19 9.53 -20.63
N ARG A 222 -9.28 8.77 -21.21
CA ARG A 222 -7.89 8.63 -20.81
C ARG A 222 -7.05 8.97 -22.03
N PHE A 223 -6.16 9.94 -21.90
CA PHE A 223 -5.22 10.33 -22.95
C PHE A 223 -3.91 9.61 -22.67
N GLU A 224 -3.73 8.46 -23.32
CA GLU A 224 -2.77 7.44 -22.91
C GLU A 224 -1.33 7.82 -23.29
N VAL A 225 -1.11 8.10 -24.58
CA VAL A 225 0.19 8.37 -25.19
C VAL A 225 0.03 9.22 -26.44
N THR A 226 1.14 9.79 -26.90
CA THR A 226 1.24 10.48 -28.18
C THR A 226 2.45 9.99 -28.96
N ALA A 227 2.29 9.82 -30.27
CA ALA A 227 3.34 9.39 -31.19
C ALA A 227 2.90 9.61 -32.64
N ASP A 228 3.85 9.59 -33.57
CA ASP A 228 3.56 9.57 -35.01
C ASP A 228 3.11 8.16 -35.42
N PHE A 229 1.80 7.92 -35.43
CA PHE A 229 1.23 6.59 -35.71
C PHE A 229 1.03 6.36 -37.20
N ASP A 230 0.85 7.42 -37.99
CA ASP A 230 0.59 7.31 -39.43
C ASP A 230 1.80 7.59 -40.33
N GLY A 231 2.89 8.13 -39.76
CA GLY A 231 4.18 8.36 -40.40
C GLY A 231 4.28 9.68 -41.15
N ASP A 232 3.40 10.64 -40.87
CA ASP A 232 3.36 11.93 -41.56
C ASP A 232 4.25 13.02 -40.93
N GLY A 233 4.91 12.70 -39.81
CA GLY A 233 5.76 13.58 -39.04
C GLY A 233 5.03 14.41 -37.96
N ARG A 234 3.69 14.32 -37.88
CA ARG A 234 2.89 14.86 -36.77
C ARG A 234 2.72 13.78 -35.71
N MET A 235 2.54 14.19 -34.47
CA MET A 235 2.13 13.27 -33.42
C MET A 235 0.60 13.21 -33.33
N GLU A 236 0.07 12.01 -33.16
CA GLU A 236 -1.32 11.72 -32.84
C GLU A 236 -1.49 11.35 -31.36
N ILE A 237 -2.73 11.45 -30.87
CA ILE A 237 -3.09 11.15 -29.48
C ILE A 237 -3.87 9.83 -29.42
N LEU A 238 -3.36 8.85 -28.68
CA LEU A 238 -4.15 7.68 -28.29
C LEU A 238 -5.08 8.05 -27.13
N VAL A 239 -6.38 7.96 -27.36
CA VAL A 239 -7.41 8.14 -26.34
C VAL A 239 -8.14 6.82 -26.08
N SER A 240 -8.51 6.56 -24.83
CA SER A 240 -9.31 5.39 -24.49
C SER A 240 -10.36 5.71 -23.42
N ASN A 241 -11.38 4.86 -23.34
CA ASN A 241 -12.28 4.78 -22.19
C ASN A 241 -12.71 3.32 -21.99
N GLU A 242 -13.61 3.06 -21.04
CA GLU A 242 -14.05 1.69 -20.73
C GLU A 242 -14.71 0.94 -21.91
N ASN A 243 -15.12 1.64 -22.96
CA ASN A 243 -15.88 1.08 -24.07
C ASN A 243 -15.09 1.01 -25.39
N LYS A 244 -14.06 1.83 -25.60
CA LYS A 244 -13.31 1.91 -26.85
C LYS A 244 -11.95 2.59 -26.72
N ILE A 245 -11.13 2.46 -27.75
CA ILE A 245 -9.93 3.27 -28.01
C ILE A 245 -10.11 4.07 -29.31
N GLY A 246 -9.35 5.15 -29.45
CA GLY A 246 -9.30 5.96 -30.65
C GLY A 246 -7.96 6.65 -30.83
N ILE A 247 -7.59 6.91 -32.07
CA ILE A 247 -6.43 7.74 -32.42
C ILE A 247 -6.96 9.08 -32.94
N LEU A 248 -6.58 10.16 -32.26
CA LEU A 248 -6.94 11.53 -32.62
C LEU A 248 -5.75 12.23 -33.29
N GLN A 249 -6.04 12.97 -34.34
CA GLN A 249 -5.06 13.81 -35.05
C GLN A 249 -5.49 15.27 -35.01
N PHE A 250 -4.52 16.18 -35.00
CA PHE A 250 -4.77 17.58 -35.27
C PHE A 250 -4.49 17.90 -36.75
N GLN A 251 -5.56 18.22 -37.48
CA GLN A 251 -5.48 18.56 -38.89
C GLN A 251 -6.44 19.70 -39.23
N ASN A 252 -6.01 20.63 -40.10
CA ASN A 252 -6.83 21.76 -40.52
C ASN A 252 -7.39 22.59 -39.35
N SER A 253 -6.56 22.85 -38.34
CA SER A 253 -6.92 23.58 -37.12
C SER A 253 -8.03 22.94 -36.27
N ARG A 254 -8.24 21.62 -36.39
CA ARG A 254 -9.23 20.88 -35.61
C ARG A 254 -8.71 19.50 -35.24
N LEU A 255 -9.24 18.95 -34.15
CA LEU A 255 -9.07 17.54 -33.84
C LEU A 255 -10.04 16.70 -34.68
N THR A 256 -9.56 15.55 -35.15
CA THR A 256 -10.34 14.51 -35.86
C THR A 256 -9.90 13.13 -35.40
N THR A 257 -10.69 12.09 -35.69
CA THR A 257 -10.30 10.69 -35.44
C THR A 257 -9.74 10.06 -36.70
N ILE A 258 -8.62 9.36 -36.60
CA ILE A 258 -8.09 8.49 -37.66
C ILE A 258 -8.66 7.08 -37.54
N SER A 259 -8.69 6.54 -36.31
CA SER A 259 -9.06 5.15 -36.03
C SER A 259 -9.91 5.06 -34.77
N ILE A 260 -10.84 4.11 -34.73
CA ILE A 260 -11.67 3.74 -33.57
C ILE A 260 -11.73 2.23 -33.50
N ALA A 261 -11.62 1.70 -32.28
CA ALA A 261 -11.93 0.30 -31.99
C ALA A 261 -12.67 0.16 -30.67
N ASN A 262 -13.75 -0.62 -30.68
CA ASN A 262 -14.54 -0.89 -29.50
C ASN A 262 -13.93 -2.00 -28.67
N SER A 263 -14.18 -1.96 -27.37
CA SER A 263 -13.87 -3.08 -26.48
C SER A 263 -14.53 -4.35 -27.02
N ASN A 264 -13.78 -5.44 -27.00
CA ASN A 264 -14.03 -6.74 -27.62
C ASN A 264 -13.82 -6.84 -29.15
N ASP A 265 -13.49 -5.73 -29.84
CA ASP A 265 -13.07 -5.81 -31.25
C ASP A 265 -11.73 -6.56 -31.35
N PHE A 266 -11.54 -7.24 -32.48
CA PHE A 266 -10.29 -7.90 -32.82
C PHE A 266 -9.39 -6.96 -33.62
N LEU A 267 -8.29 -6.51 -33.01
CA LEU A 267 -7.24 -5.69 -33.62
C LEU A 267 -6.19 -6.61 -34.23
N GLY A 268 -6.54 -7.27 -35.32
CA GLY A 268 -5.82 -8.45 -35.79
C GLY A 268 -6.22 -9.68 -34.98
N SER A 269 -5.28 -10.32 -34.30
CA SER A 269 -5.58 -11.46 -33.41
C SER A 269 -5.76 -11.05 -31.94
N TRP A 270 -5.45 -9.80 -31.59
CA TRP A 270 -5.64 -9.28 -30.24
C TRP A 270 -7.10 -8.88 -30.03
N GLN A 271 -7.76 -9.46 -29.03
CA GLN A 271 -9.09 -9.01 -28.62
C GLN A 271 -8.92 -7.85 -27.63
N LEU A 272 -9.29 -6.64 -28.04
CA LEU A 272 -9.18 -5.46 -27.21
C LEU A 272 -10.05 -5.59 -25.96
N ASN A 273 -9.50 -5.31 -24.80
CA ASN A 273 -10.28 -5.02 -23.59
C ASN A 273 -9.86 -3.66 -23.05
N SER A 274 -10.52 -2.59 -23.53
CA SER A 274 -10.14 -1.22 -23.17
C SER A 274 -10.31 -0.90 -21.68
N ARG A 275 -10.93 -1.77 -20.87
CA ARG A 275 -10.99 -1.60 -19.41
C ARG A 275 -9.68 -2.03 -18.72
N THR A 276 -8.98 -3.02 -19.26
CA THR A 276 -7.88 -3.72 -18.57
C THR A 276 -6.56 -3.74 -19.32
N ASP A 277 -6.60 -3.49 -20.63
CA ASP A 277 -5.42 -3.42 -21.48
C ASP A 277 -4.62 -2.16 -21.16
N LYS A 278 -3.31 -2.32 -20.97
CA LYS A 278 -2.37 -1.22 -20.71
C LYS A 278 -1.78 -0.75 -22.03
N MET A 279 -1.83 0.56 -22.31
CA MET A 279 -1.48 1.16 -23.61
C MET A 279 -0.65 2.44 -23.42
N ASN A 280 0.41 2.35 -22.61
CA ASN A 280 1.12 3.51 -22.07
C ASN A 280 2.50 3.75 -22.69
N LEU A 281 2.91 2.93 -23.66
CA LEU A 281 4.20 3.05 -24.35
C LEU A 281 4.03 2.87 -25.84
N THR A 282 4.83 3.62 -26.60
CA THR A 282 4.91 3.56 -28.05
C THR A 282 6.36 3.56 -28.48
N GLY A 283 6.62 3.06 -29.68
CA GLY A 283 7.94 3.10 -30.31
C GLY A 283 7.85 2.67 -31.75
N ASP A 284 8.80 3.10 -32.58
CA ASP A 284 8.99 2.56 -33.93
C ASP A 284 9.82 1.27 -33.81
N PHE A 285 9.17 0.14 -33.50
CA PHE A 285 9.90 -1.09 -33.20
C PHE A 285 10.35 -1.83 -34.46
N ASP A 286 9.70 -1.57 -35.60
CA ASP A 286 10.06 -2.17 -36.88
C ASP A 286 10.85 -1.24 -37.83
N GLY A 287 11.09 0.00 -37.41
CA GLY A 287 11.97 0.96 -38.07
C GLY A 287 11.38 1.56 -39.35
N ASP A 288 10.05 1.55 -39.50
CA ASP A 288 9.37 2.04 -40.71
C ASP A 288 8.94 3.52 -40.63
N GLY A 289 9.26 4.19 -39.53
CA GLY A 289 8.91 5.58 -39.26
C GLY A 289 7.53 5.76 -38.63
N ARG A 290 6.77 4.67 -38.38
CA ARG A 290 5.48 4.71 -37.70
C ARG A 290 5.57 3.99 -36.37
N HIS A 291 5.04 4.62 -35.33
CA HIS A 291 5.09 4.05 -34.00
C HIS A 291 4.02 2.96 -33.82
N GLU A 292 4.38 1.85 -33.19
CA GLU A 292 3.42 0.89 -32.63
C GLU A 292 3.06 1.27 -31.19
N ILE A 293 1.87 0.84 -30.78
CA ILE A 293 1.39 0.89 -29.40
C ILE A 293 1.72 -0.44 -28.74
N ILE A 294 2.47 -0.44 -27.64
CA ILE A 294 2.58 -1.62 -26.78
C ILE A 294 1.26 -1.79 -26.03
N VAL A 295 0.66 -2.97 -26.16
CA VAL A 295 -0.51 -3.38 -25.39
C VAL A 295 -0.18 -4.57 -24.53
N SER A 296 -0.54 -4.54 -23.24
CA SER A 296 -0.41 -5.71 -22.36
C SER A 296 -1.68 -5.98 -21.55
N SER A 297 -1.93 -7.25 -21.26
CA SER A 297 -3.10 -7.74 -20.50
C SER A 297 -2.73 -8.95 -19.63
N ASP A 298 -3.71 -9.64 -19.04
CA ASP A 298 -3.45 -10.92 -18.34
C ASP A 298 -3.10 -12.07 -19.29
N TRP A 299 -3.42 -11.91 -20.58
CA TRP A 299 -3.11 -12.89 -21.61
C TRP A 299 -1.64 -12.79 -22.02
N GLY A 300 -1.10 -11.59 -22.20
CA GLY A 300 0.26 -11.37 -22.65
C GLY A 300 0.47 -9.96 -23.21
N LEU A 301 1.31 -9.84 -24.23
CA LEU A 301 1.74 -8.58 -24.85
C LEU A 301 1.45 -8.58 -26.35
N ALA A 302 1.15 -7.42 -26.90
CA ALA A 302 1.06 -7.17 -28.33
C ALA A 302 1.68 -5.82 -28.71
N LEU A 303 2.08 -5.72 -29.98
CA LEU A 303 2.32 -4.44 -30.65
C LEU A 303 1.16 -4.19 -31.60
N LEU A 304 0.48 -3.05 -31.48
CA LEU A 304 -0.56 -2.62 -32.41
C LEU A 304 -0.01 -1.53 -33.33
N LYS A 305 -0.10 -1.76 -34.63
CA LYS A 305 0.32 -0.82 -35.68
C LYS A 305 -0.92 -0.23 -36.36
N LEU A 306 -0.87 1.05 -36.69
CA LEU A 306 -1.91 1.70 -37.48
C LEU A 306 -1.67 1.43 -38.98
N ASN A 307 -2.63 0.76 -39.61
CA ASN A 307 -2.62 0.46 -41.05
C ASN A 307 -3.81 1.14 -41.72
N GLY A 308 -3.56 2.30 -42.33
CA GLY A 308 -4.62 3.18 -42.82
C GLY A 308 -5.43 3.73 -41.65
N ASN A 309 -6.69 3.31 -41.52
CA ASN A 309 -7.58 3.73 -40.44
C ASN A 309 -7.90 2.61 -39.44
N ILE A 310 -7.16 1.50 -39.46
CA ILE A 310 -7.41 0.33 -38.61
C ILE A 310 -6.16 -0.02 -37.81
N LEU A 311 -6.32 -0.27 -36.51
CA LEU A 311 -5.27 -0.83 -35.66
C LEU A 311 -5.19 -2.35 -35.83
N GLN A 312 -3.98 -2.86 -36.03
CA GLN A 312 -3.74 -4.30 -36.21
C GLN A 312 -2.53 -4.75 -35.40
N SER A 313 -2.63 -5.93 -34.79
CA SER A 313 -1.50 -6.54 -34.10
C SER A 313 -0.39 -6.93 -35.09
N SER A 314 0.78 -6.31 -34.98
CA SER A 314 2.00 -6.68 -35.74
C SER A 314 2.83 -7.75 -35.02
N LEU A 315 2.74 -7.81 -33.69
CA LEU A 315 3.36 -8.82 -32.83
C LEU A 315 2.39 -9.20 -31.71
N MET A 316 2.37 -10.49 -31.33
CA MET A 316 1.64 -10.98 -30.17
C MET A 316 2.39 -12.10 -29.47
N ALA A 317 2.39 -12.08 -28.15
CA ALA A 317 2.99 -13.11 -27.33
C ALA A 317 2.16 -13.32 -26.06
N GLN A 318 1.71 -14.55 -25.84
CA GLN A 318 1.06 -14.92 -24.58
C GLN A 318 2.08 -15.01 -23.44
N ASN A 319 1.63 -14.83 -22.22
CA ASN A 319 2.41 -15.14 -21.03
C ASN A 319 2.94 -16.59 -21.09
N GLY A 320 4.22 -16.77 -20.72
CA GLY A 320 4.97 -18.01 -20.90
C GLY A 320 5.73 -18.11 -22.24
N THR A 321 5.55 -17.17 -23.16
CA THR A 321 6.35 -17.09 -24.40
C THR A 321 7.78 -16.68 -24.08
N ARG A 322 8.76 -17.26 -24.78
CA ARG A 322 10.17 -16.87 -24.64
C ARG A 322 10.57 -15.85 -25.71
N PHE A 323 11.14 -14.73 -25.27
CA PHE A 323 11.88 -13.78 -26.10
C PHE A 323 13.37 -14.07 -25.95
N GLY A 324 13.83 -15.11 -26.66
CA GLY A 324 15.14 -15.71 -26.43
C GLY A 324 15.24 -16.27 -25.01
N GLY A 325 16.14 -15.71 -24.20
CA GLY A 325 16.31 -16.11 -22.79
C GLY A 325 15.25 -15.53 -21.86
N TRP A 326 14.58 -14.44 -22.23
CA TRP A 326 13.57 -13.79 -21.40
C TRP A 326 12.26 -14.57 -21.46
N LEU A 327 11.60 -14.77 -20.30
CA LEU A 327 10.27 -15.37 -20.24
C LEU A 327 9.26 -14.24 -20.06
N LEU A 328 8.41 -14.02 -21.07
CA LEU A 328 7.34 -13.03 -20.97
C LEU A 328 6.37 -13.47 -19.89
N ASN A 329 6.23 -12.63 -18.89
CA ASN A 329 5.15 -12.69 -17.92
C ASN A 329 4.74 -11.26 -17.59
N THR A 330 3.75 -10.72 -18.28
CA THR A 330 3.20 -9.38 -18.00
C THR A 330 2.75 -9.20 -16.55
N ARG A 331 2.71 -10.30 -15.77
CA ARG A 331 2.36 -10.30 -14.35
C ARG A 331 3.40 -9.69 -13.45
N ASP A 332 4.65 -9.94 -13.76
CA ASP A 332 5.81 -9.48 -12.99
C ASP A 332 6.80 -8.69 -13.86
N ASN A 333 6.61 -8.71 -15.19
CA ASN A 333 7.39 -7.93 -16.12
C ASN A 333 6.87 -6.48 -16.10
N ARG A 334 7.74 -5.55 -15.76
CA ARG A 334 7.53 -4.11 -15.94
C ARG A 334 8.12 -3.71 -17.29
N ILE A 335 7.25 -3.28 -18.18
CA ILE A 335 7.60 -2.72 -19.50
C ILE A 335 7.95 -1.26 -19.23
N ASN A 336 9.25 -0.94 -19.11
CA ASN A 336 9.70 0.32 -18.51
C ASN A 336 9.65 1.48 -19.51
N VAL A 337 10.39 1.35 -20.61
CA VAL A 337 10.65 2.42 -21.58
C VAL A 337 10.83 1.81 -22.96
N SER A 338 10.34 2.51 -23.98
CA SER A 338 10.72 2.27 -25.37
C SER A 338 11.62 3.39 -25.87
N ALA A 339 12.78 3.04 -26.41
CA ALA A 339 13.75 3.98 -26.98
C ALA A 339 14.78 3.24 -27.85
N ASP A 340 15.51 3.98 -28.68
CA ASP A 340 16.63 3.44 -29.46
C ASP A 340 17.90 3.33 -28.59
N PHE A 341 18.19 2.13 -28.10
CA PHE A 341 19.33 1.85 -27.21
C PHE A 341 20.59 1.44 -27.98
N ASP A 342 20.47 1.00 -29.23
CA ASP A 342 21.60 0.57 -30.06
C ASP A 342 21.97 1.53 -31.20
N ALA A 343 21.20 2.61 -31.37
CA ALA A 343 21.32 3.67 -32.38
C ALA A 343 21.12 3.18 -33.82
N ASP A 344 20.24 2.19 -34.03
CA ASP A 344 19.91 1.71 -35.38
C ASP A 344 18.63 2.29 -35.98
N GLY A 345 17.96 3.19 -35.24
CA GLY A 345 16.73 3.87 -35.65
C GLY A 345 15.46 3.11 -35.32
N SER A 346 15.54 1.84 -34.89
CA SER A 346 14.39 1.13 -34.32
C SER A 346 14.41 1.27 -32.80
N HIS A 347 13.25 1.28 -32.17
CA HIS A 347 13.16 1.29 -30.71
C HIS A 347 13.25 -0.13 -30.14
N GLU A 348 13.95 -0.25 -29.00
CA GLU A 348 13.88 -1.41 -28.13
C GLU A 348 13.02 -1.16 -26.90
N LEU A 349 12.69 -2.25 -26.22
CA LEU A 349 12.00 -2.26 -24.95
C LEU A 349 12.99 -2.52 -23.80
N LEU A 350 13.13 -1.58 -22.88
CA LEU A 350 13.65 -1.84 -21.54
C LEU A 350 12.57 -2.54 -20.71
N ILE A 351 12.88 -3.73 -20.20
CA ILE A 351 11.98 -4.54 -19.40
C ILE A 351 12.66 -5.02 -18.11
N THR A 352 11.93 -5.01 -17.00
CA THR A 352 12.39 -5.61 -15.74
C THR A 352 11.43 -6.63 -15.20
N SER A 353 11.93 -7.52 -14.34
CA SER A 353 11.15 -8.51 -13.59
C SER A 353 11.86 -8.83 -12.27
N PRO A 354 11.27 -9.65 -11.38
CA PRO A 354 11.96 -10.16 -10.20
C PRO A 354 13.23 -10.95 -10.53
N TRP A 355 13.35 -11.46 -11.76
CA TRP A 355 14.57 -12.12 -12.23
C TRP A 355 15.71 -11.13 -12.51
N GLY A 356 15.43 -9.96 -13.08
CA GLY A 356 16.44 -8.99 -13.48
C GLY A 356 15.96 -7.99 -14.54
N MET A 357 16.86 -7.51 -15.39
CA MET A 357 16.56 -6.54 -16.47
C MET A 357 16.91 -7.09 -17.85
N GLY A 358 16.28 -6.56 -18.90
CA GLY A 358 16.61 -6.83 -20.29
C GLY A 358 16.30 -5.64 -21.21
N ILE A 359 17.01 -5.58 -22.33
CA ILE A 359 16.68 -4.71 -23.47
C ILE A 359 16.33 -5.62 -24.64
N LEU A 360 15.09 -5.50 -25.12
CA LEU A 360 14.52 -6.39 -26.12
C LEU A 360 14.24 -5.65 -27.42
N LYS A 361 14.79 -6.12 -28.53
CA LYS A 361 14.58 -5.60 -29.88
C LYS A 361 13.55 -6.44 -30.61
N GLN A 362 12.66 -5.81 -31.38
CA GLN A 362 11.78 -6.58 -32.24
C GLN A 362 12.60 -7.20 -33.38
N THR A 363 12.33 -8.46 -33.68
CA THR A 363 12.92 -9.16 -34.82
C THR A 363 11.82 -10.00 -35.46
N ALA A 364 11.36 -9.57 -36.64
CA ALA A 364 10.16 -10.11 -37.28
C ALA A 364 8.95 -10.05 -36.34
N ASN A 365 8.36 -11.19 -35.99
CA ASN A 365 7.15 -11.30 -35.16
C ASN A 365 7.43 -11.69 -33.70
N THR A 366 8.65 -11.51 -33.21
CA THR A 366 9.03 -11.75 -31.81
C THR A 366 9.97 -10.66 -31.30
N PHE A 367 10.16 -10.58 -30.00
CA PHE A 367 11.30 -9.87 -29.41
C PHE A 367 12.50 -10.79 -29.26
N THR A 368 13.70 -10.22 -29.41
CA THR A 368 14.99 -10.86 -29.11
C THR A 368 15.79 -9.96 -28.16
N PRO A 369 16.51 -10.53 -27.19
CA PRO A 369 17.26 -9.74 -26.23
C PRO A 369 18.57 -9.23 -26.84
N LEU A 370 18.79 -7.91 -26.81
CA LEU A 370 20.12 -7.32 -27.02
C LEU A 370 21.02 -7.58 -25.80
N THR A 371 20.44 -7.47 -24.61
CA THR A 371 21.11 -7.81 -23.36
C THR A 371 20.08 -8.24 -22.33
N MET A 372 20.50 -9.10 -21.41
CA MET A 372 19.74 -9.47 -20.22
C MET A 372 20.70 -9.70 -19.07
N SER A 373 20.28 -9.34 -17.86
CA SER A 373 21.11 -9.50 -16.67
C SER A 373 20.22 -9.85 -15.48
N PRO A 374 20.47 -10.99 -14.81
CA PRO A 374 19.76 -11.34 -13.59
C PRO A 374 20.13 -10.39 -12.44
N ASN A 375 19.25 -10.29 -11.45
CA ASN A 375 19.56 -9.68 -10.17
C ASN A 375 20.82 -10.31 -9.57
N GLY A 376 21.65 -9.48 -8.94
CA GLY A 376 22.99 -9.86 -8.49
C GLY A 376 24.11 -9.67 -9.52
N THR A 377 23.79 -9.34 -10.78
CA THR A 377 24.79 -8.95 -11.78
C THR A 377 25.48 -7.66 -11.35
N ARG A 378 26.79 -7.59 -11.53
CA ARG A 378 27.57 -6.38 -11.29
C ARG A 378 27.88 -5.68 -12.61
N PHE A 379 27.47 -4.43 -12.72
CA PHE A 379 27.93 -3.52 -13.76
C PHE A 379 28.97 -2.60 -13.11
N GLY A 380 30.26 -2.84 -13.36
CA GLY A 380 31.30 -2.20 -12.58
C GLY A 380 31.12 -2.44 -11.07
N GLY A 381 30.96 -1.37 -10.29
CA GLY A 381 30.66 -1.47 -8.86
C GLY A 381 29.17 -1.52 -8.49
N TRP A 382 28.28 -1.22 -9.44
CA TRP A 382 26.84 -1.24 -9.21
C TRP A 382 26.34 -2.69 -9.18
N LEU A 383 25.53 -3.02 -8.18
CA LEU A 383 24.88 -4.32 -8.05
C LEU A 383 23.43 -4.20 -8.52
N LEU A 384 23.10 -4.85 -9.64
CA LEU A 384 21.73 -4.87 -10.14
C LEU A 384 20.81 -5.56 -9.15
N ASN A 385 19.77 -4.85 -8.75
CA ASN A 385 18.65 -5.39 -8.00
C ASN A 385 17.37 -4.64 -8.38
N THR A 386 16.55 -5.20 -9.26
CA THR A 386 15.29 -4.60 -9.71
C THR A 386 14.29 -4.34 -8.60
N GLY A 387 14.47 -4.93 -7.41
CA GLY A 387 13.67 -4.60 -6.21
C GLY A 387 14.07 -3.31 -5.50
N ASP A 388 15.20 -2.67 -5.84
CA ASP A 388 15.60 -1.40 -5.26
C ASP A 388 16.25 -0.41 -6.23
N ASN A 389 16.46 -0.82 -7.46
CA ASN A 389 16.94 -0.01 -8.56
C ASN A 389 15.73 0.58 -9.31
N ASP A 390 15.60 1.91 -9.27
CA ASP A 390 14.65 2.68 -10.05
C ASP A 390 15.28 3.02 -11.42
N LEU A 391 14.92 2.23 -12.43
CA LEU A 391 15.33 2.39 -13.83
C LEU A 391 14.41 3.34 -14.61
N GLU A 392 13.36 3.85 -13.95
CA GLU A 392 12.40 4.79 -14.49
C GLU A 392 12.54 6.16 -13.81
N CYS A 393 13.64 6.42 -13.10
CA CYS A 393 13.81 7.70 -12.43
C CYS A 393 13.77 8.86 -13.44
N GLY A 394 12.97 9.88 -13.10
CA GLY A 394 12.64 10.98 -14.01
C GLY A 394 11.59 10.64 -15.07
N LEU A 395 10.88 9.51 -14.93
CA LEU A 395 9.72 9.15 -15.73
C LEU A 395 8.50 9.02 -14.81
N GLY A 396 7.51 9.89 -14.99
CA GLY A 396 6.26 9.86 -14.23
C GLY A 396 6.25 10.75 -13.00
N GLN A 397 5.04 10.99 -12.49
CA GLN A 397 4.76 11.94 -11.41
C GLN A 397 4.41 11.21 -10.11
N SER A 398 4.72 11.82 -8.96
CA SER A 398 4.43 11.26 -7.64
C SER A 398 3.36 12.06 -6.90
N TYR A 399 2.25 11.40 -6.56
CA TYR A 399 1.09 12.00 -5.91
C TYR A 399 0.72 11.29 -4.61
N SER A 400 0.19 12.06 -3.67
CA SER A 400 -0.40 11.52 -2.44
C SER A 400 -1.73 12.17 -2.15
N LEU A 401 -2.73 11.35 -1.83
CA LEU A 401 -4.06 11.77 -1.41
C LEU A 401 -4.33 11.26 0.01
N ILE A 402 -4.49 12.16 0.95
CA ILE A 402 -4.91 11.86 2.31
C ILE A 402 -6.31 12.43 2.50
N ILE A 403 -7.29 11.57 2.76
CA ILE A 403 -8.62 12.00 3.18
C ILE A 403 -8.73 11.80 4.69
N SER A 404 -8.94 12.87 5.44
CA SER A 404 -8.62 12.88 6.88
C SER A 404 -9.76 13.35 7.79
N HIS A 405 -9.78 12.79 8.99
CA HIS A 405 -10.45 13.29 10.18
C HIS A 405 -9.41 13.74 11.22
N SER A 406 -9.69 14.81 11.97
CA SER A 406 -8.79 15.46 12.93
C SER A 406 -8.26 14.53 14.03
N GLN A 407 -9.03 13.49 14.37
CA GLN A 407 -8.63 12.45 15.34
C GLN A 407 -7.39 11.64 14.93
N TRP A 408 -7.03 11.59 13.64
CA TRP A 408 -5.78 10.95 13.19
C TRP A 408 -4.56 11.88 13.34
N GLY A 409 -4.79 13.16 13.66
CA GLY A 409 -3.82 14.13 14.19
C GLY A 409 -2.41 14.05 13.59
N SER A 410 -1.44 13.67 14.43
CA SER A 410 -0.02 13.65 14.10
C SER A 410 0.35 12.65 13.01
N ALA A 411 -0.41 11.56 12.82
CA ALA A 411 -0.14 10.59 11.76
C ALA A 411 -0.31 11.22 10.37
N VAL A 412 -1.35 12.04 10.18
CA VAL A 412 -1.59 12.78 8.93
C VAL A 412 -0.47 13.80 8.69
N ALA A 413 -0.11 14.58 9.71
CA ALA A 413 0.94 15.60 9.61
C ALA A 413 2.33 14.99 9.31
N ASN A 414 2.70 13.93 10.02
CA ASN A 414 3.97 13.22 9.83
C ASN A 414 4.05 12.58 8.45
N THR A 415 2.98 11.90 8.01
CA THR A 415 2.88 11.30 6.67
C THR A 415 2.97 12.34 5.56
N THR A 416 2.26 13.45 5.71
CA THR A 416 2.31 14.57 4.76
C THR A 416 3.73 15.12 4.63
N THR A 417 4.37 15.40 5.76
CA THR A 417 5.74 15.94 5.78
C THR A 417 6.72 14.95 5.16
N PHE A 418 6.58 13.67 5.50
CA PHE A 418 7.44 12.62 5.02
C PHE A 418 7.34 12.39 3.50
N LEU A 419 6.13 12.33 2.96
CA LEU A 419 5.89 12.15 1.53
C LEU A 419 6.28 13.40 0.74
N ARG A 420 5.99 14.60 1.26
CA ARG A 420 6.45 15.86 0.65
C ARG A 420 7.97 15.92 0.54
N ASN A 421 8.69 15.53 1.59
CA ASN A 421 10.16 15.44 1.56
C ASN A 421 10.68 14.38 0.56
N ARG A 422 9.81 13.49 0.08
CA ARG A 422 10.09 12.51 -0.98
C ARG A 422 9.57 12.96 -2.36
N GLY A 423 9.20 14.23 -2.53
CA GLY A 423 8.77 14.79 -3.82
C GLY A 423 7.33 14.47 -4.22
N TYR A 424 6.51 14.00 -3.28
CA TYR A 424 5.10 13.79 -3.56
C TYR A 424 4.35 15.11 -3.58
N THR A 425 3.54 15.32 -4.64
CA THR A 425 2.49 16.33 -4.60
C THR A 425 1.40 15.88 -3.62
N MET A 426 1.16 16.68 -2.59
CA MET A 426 0.27 16.32 -1.49
C MET A 426 -1.13 16.92 -1.66
N TYR A 427 -2.16 16.10 -1.62
CA TYR A 427 -3.56 16.49 -1.42
C TYR A 427 -4.02 16.00 -0.04
N VAL A 428 -4.23 16.91 0.90
CA VAL A 428 -4.76 16.59 2.24
C VAL A 428 -6.15 17.20 2.36
N ILE A 429 -7.18 16.36 2.29
CA ILE A 429 -8.56 16.78 2.11
C ILE A 429 -9.40 16.29 3.30
N PRO A 430 -9.90 17.18 4.17
CA PRO A 430 -10.72 16.76 5.31
C PRO A 430 -12.18 16.45 4.95
N ASN A 431 -12.58 16.63 3.69
CA ASN A 431 -13.93 16.44 3.20
C ASN A 431 -14.06 15.17 2.33
N GLY A 432 -14.95 14.26 2.71
CA GLY A 432 -15.13 12.97 2.03
C GLY A 432 -15.47 13.09 0.53
N PRO A 433 -16.60 13.72 0.16
CA PRO A 433 -17.00 13.89 -1.23
C PRO A 433 -15.96 14.59 -2.12
N VAL A 434 -15.30 15.64 -1.62
CA VAL A 434 -14.24 16.35 -2.36
C VAL A 434 -13.01 15.45 -2.53
N GLY A 435 -12.66 14.66 -1.52
CA GLY A 435 -11.56 13.70 -1.59
C GLY A 435 -11.82 12.59 -2.62
N ILE A 436 -13.05 12.07 -2.67
CA ILE A 436 -13.48 11.08 -3.68
C ILE A 436 -13.40 11.66 -5.09
N GLU A 437 -13.88 12.88 -5.29
CA GLU A 437 -13.80 13.54 -6.60
C GLU A 437 -12.34 13.76 -7.02
N LYS A 438 -11.45 14.14 -6.09
CA LYS A 438 -10.02 14.26 -6.38
C LYS A 438 -9.40 12.90 -6.74
N LEU A 439 -9.74 11.83 -6.02
CA LEU A 439 -9.28 10.48 -6.33
C LEU A 439 -9.75 10.06 -7.73
N LYS A 440 -11.01 10.34 -8.07
CA LYS A 440 -11.58 10.05 -9.39
C LYS A 440 -10.80 10.77 -10.49
N ARG A 441 -10.48 12.05 -10.33
CA ARG A 441 -9.65 12.82 -11.28
C ARG A 441 -8.23 12.27 -11.39
N LEU A 442 -7.60 11.90 -10.27
CA LEU A 442 -6.29 11.24 -10.30
C LEU A 442 -6.38 9.89 -11.04
N SER A 443 -7.47 9.15 -10.87
CA SER A 443 -7.66 7.86 -11.55
C SER A 443 -7.80 7.97 -13.07
N THR A 444 -8.31 9.09 -13.58
CA THR A 444 -8.38 9.36 -15.03
C THR A 444 -7.08 9.95 -15.57
N TYR A 445 -6.36 10.70 -14.74
CA TYR A 445 -5.12 11.39 -15.07
C TYR A 445 -3.88 10.49 -15.09
N LEU A 446 -3.65 9.74 -14.01
CA LEU A 446 -2.39 9.03 -13.83
C LEU A 446 -2.24 7.90 -14.85
N LYS A 447 -1.01 7.68 -15.30
CA LYS A 447 -0.60 6.66 -16.26
C LYS A 447 0.38 5.68 -15.63
N SER A 448 0.71 4.62 -16.35
CA SER A 448 1.76 3.69 -15.92
C SER A 448 3.05 4.45 -15.58
N SER A 449 3.78 3.98 -14.57
CA SER A 449 4.98 4.62 -14.00
C SER A 449 4.72 5.86 -13.12
N ASP A 450 3.51 6.44 -13.13
CA ASP A 450 3.12 7.37 -12.08
C ASP A 450 2.92 6.65 -10.76
N ARG A 451 3.09 7.38 -9.65
CA ARG A 451 2.99 6.86 -8.29
C ARG A 451 1.86 7.56 -7.55
N LEU A 452 1.02 6.79 -6.87
CA LEU A 452 -0.03 7.35 -6.01
C LEU A 452 -0.04 6.66 -4.66
N PHE A 453 0.12 7.42 -3.58
CA PHE A 453 -0.17 6.96 -2.23
C PHE A 453 -1.52 7.51 -1.75
N VAL A 454 -2.40 6.66 -1.25
CA VAL A 454 -3.70 7.05 -0.70
C VAL A 454 -3.78 6.64 0.76
N TYR A 455 -4.10 7.59 1.64
CA TYR A 455 -4.35 7.34 3.05
C TYR A 455 -5.78 7.71 3.42
N ILE A 456 -6.56 6.69 3.78
CA ILE A 456 -7.94 6.85 4.25
C ILE A 456 -7.88 6.95 5.78
N ALA A 457 -7.86 8.16 6.30
CA ALA A 457 -7.67 8.47 7.71
C ALA A 457 -8.97 8.99 8.34
N GLY A 458 -10.03 8.18 8.32
CA GLY A 458 -11.36 8.54 8.81
C GLY A 458 -11.97 7.44 9.66
N HIS A 459 -13.11 7.74 10.28
CA HIS A 459 -13.93 6.71 10.91
C HIS A 459 -14.45 5.75 9.84
N GLY A 460 -14.54 4.48 10.19
CA GLY A 460 -15.09 3.46 9.31
C GLY A 460 -16.06 2.55 10.06
N GLY A 461 -16.90 1.86 9.31
CA GLY A 461 -17.84 0.91 9.88
C GLY A 461 -18.28 -0.14 8.87
N SER A 462 -18.33 -1.39 9.32
CA SER A 462 -18.82 -2.48 8.49
C SER A 462 -20.35 -2.61 8.51
N SER A 463 -20.95 -2.69 7.32
CA SER A 463 -22.38 -2.99 7.19
C SER A 463 -22.69 -4.50 7.40
N ARG A 464 -21.65 -5.32 7.44
CA ARG A 464 -21.66 -6.78 7.40
C ARG A 464 -22.31 -7.42 8.63
N ALA A 465 -23.06 -8.50 8.40
CA ALA A 465 -23.56 -9.36 9.48
C ALA A 465 -22.43 -10.26 10.00
N ILE A 466 -22.35 -10.55 11.30
CA ILE A 466 -21.33 -11.42 11.93
C ILE A 466 -21.19 -12.75 11.18
N GLY A 467 -19.93 -13.19 10.95
CA GLY A 467 -19.62 -14.45 10.26
C GLY A 467 -19.71 -14.42 8.74
N ASN A 468 -20.18 -13.32 8.13
CA ASN A 468 -20.25 -13.22 6.69
C ASN A 468 -18.87 -12.93 6.09
N THR A 469 -18.29 -13.86 5.34
CA THR A 469 -16.95 -13.70 4.74
C THR A 469 -16.97 -13.27 3.27
N THR A 470 -18.14 -12.95 2.72
CA THR A 470 -18.25 -12.62 1.28
C THR A 470 -17.52 -11.32 0.92
N LYS A 471 -16.75 -11.33 -0.17
CA LYS A 471 -15.98 -10.17 -0.64
C LYS A 471 -16.89 -8.99 -1.00
N SER A 472 -18.02 -9.24 -1.68
CA SER A 472 -18.89 -8.19 -2.24
C SER A 472 -19.41 -7.19 -1.19
N ILE A 473 -19.62 -7.61 0.06
CA ILE A 473 -20.10 -6.74 1.14
C ILE A 473 -19.08 -5.67 1.54
N SER A 474 -17.78 -5.87 1.25
CA SER A 474 -16.77 -4.83 1.49
C SER A 474 -17.07 -3.51 0.79
N LEU A 475 -17.80 -3.54 -0.33
CA LEU A 475 -18.23 -2.33 -1.05
C LEU A 475 -19.23 -1.47 -0.27
N THR A 476 -19.90 -2.06 0.73
CA THR A 476 -20.83 -1.37 1.63
C THR A 476 -20.15 -0.81 2.88
N HIS A 477 -18.81 -0.93 2.97
CA HIS A 477 -18.03 -0.28 4.02
C HIS A 477 -18.30 1.23 3.98
N ILE A 478 -18.67 1.79 5.12
CA ILE A 478 -18.97 3.21 5.24
C ILE A 478 -17.81 3.92 5.92
N LEU A 479 -17.51 5.12 5.43
CA LEU A 479 -16.44 5.98 5.90
C LEU A 479 -17.02 7.34 6.28
N GLN A 480 -16.48 7.93 7.34
CA GLN A 480 -16.80 9.30 7.76
C GLN A 480 -15.51 10.07 8.01
N PHE A 481 -15.42 11.27 7.44
CA PHE A 481 -14.29 12.18 7.56
C PHE A 481 -14.70 13.45 8.33
N GLU A 482 -13.83 14.47 8.39
CA GLU A 482 -14.03 15.66 9.23
C GLU A 482 -15.34 16.41 8.91
N ASP A 483 -15.79 16.36 7.65
CA ASP A 483 -17.04 16.99 7.23
C ASP A 483 -18.30 16.30 7.75
N GLY A 484 -18.17 15.15 8.39
CA GLY A 484 -19.27 14.38 8.97
C GLY A 484 -20.11 13.63 7.95
N ALA A 485 -19.84 13.77 6.65
CA ALA A 485 -20.52 13.02 5.60
C ALA A 485 -20.16 11.53 5.68
N ILE A 486 -21.19 10.67 5.58
CA ILE A 486 -21.01 9.23 5.45
C ILE A 486 -20.95 8.90 3.97
N VAL A 487 -19.84 8.32 3.52
CA VAL A 487 -19.63 7.88 2.13
C VAL A 487 -19.42 6.37 2.11
N ASP A 488 -19.87 5.71 1.04
CA ASP A 488 -19.60 4.29 0.83
C ASP A 488 -18.24 4.07 0.13
N TYR A 489 -17.76 2.83 0.16
CA TYR A 489 -16.46 2.45 -0.41
C TYR A 489 -16.48 2.27 -1.94
N VAL A 490 -17.64 2.30 -2.60
CA VAL A 490 -17.75 2.00 -4.04
C VAL A 490 -16.91 2.95 -4.91
N PRO A 491 -16.94 4.29 -4.73
CA PRO A 491 -16.11 5.21 -5.51
C PRO A 491 -14.60 4.98 -5.34
N PHE A 492 -14.18 4.58 -4.14
CA PHE A 492 -12.79 4.25 -3.85
C PHE A 492 -12.36 3.01 -4.63
N ALA A 493 -13.11 1.91 -4.49
CA ALA A 493 -12.83 0.65 -5.17
C ALA A 493 -12.74 0.84 -6.70
N GLN A 494 -13.69 1.56 -7.31
CA GLN A 494 -13.68 1.82 -8.75
C GLN A 494 -12.43 2.59 -9.21
N SER A 495 -12.04 3.63 -8.45
CA SER A 495 -10.88 4.44 -8.78
C SER A 495 -9.58 3.65 -8.62
N PHE A 496 -9.46 2.85 -7.54
CA PHE A 496 -8.29 2.01 -7.29
C PHE A 496 -8.12 0.91 -8.34
N GLN A 497 -9.22 0.27 -8.72
CA GLN A 497 -9.23 -0.71 -9.81
C GLN A 497 -8.76 -0.09 -11.13
N LEU A 498 -9.25 1.12 -11.46
CA LEU A 498 -8.84 1.82 -12.68
C LEU A 498 -7.34 2.16 -12.66
N LEU A 499 -6.83 2.72 -11.57
CA LEU A 499 -5.42 3.05 -11.37
C LEU A 499 -4.52 1.81 -11.47
N GLY A 500 -4.89 0.73 -10.76
CA GLY A 500 -4.16 -0.53 -10.81
C GLY A 500 -4.15 -1.17 -12.20
N ASN A 501 -5.28 -1.11 -12.91
CA ASN A 501 -5.38 -1.60 -14.29
C ASN A 501 -4.49 -0.82 -15.26
N LYS A 502 -4.35 0.49 -15.06
CA LYS A 502 -3.44 1.35 -15.83
C LYS A 502 -1.96 1.09 -15.56
N GLY A 503 -1.61 0.36 -14.49
CA GLY A 503 -0.23 0.16 -14.08
C GLY A 503 0.36 1.34 -13.30
N VAL A 504 -0.48 2.17 -12.68
CA VAL A 504 -0.02 3.15 -11.69
C VAL A 504 0.54 2.39 -10.49
N ASP A 505 1.66 2.84 -9.96
CA ASP A 505 2.23 2.35 -8.70
C ASP A 505 1.36 2.89 -7.55
N LEU A 506 0.19 2.26 -7.36
CA LEU A 506 -0.84 2.66 -6.41
C LEU A 506 -0.70 1.94 -5.08
N ALA A 507 -0.51 2.73 -4.04
CA ALA A 507 -0.52 2.29 -2.66
C ALA A 507 -1.68 2.84 -1.83
N VAL A 508 -2.53 1.95 -1.29
CA VAL A 508 -3.64 2.35 -0.41
C VAL A 508 -3.36 1.89 1.01
N LEU A 509 -3.44 2.81 1.96
CA LEU A 509 -3.50 2.50 3.38
C LEU A 509 -4.85 2.95 3.92
N ASP A 510 -5.66 1.97 4.33
CA ASP A 510 -6.90 2.21 5.04
C ASP A 510 -6.62 2.23 6.56
N GLY A 511 -6.55 3.44 7.10
CA GLY A 511 -6.40 3.70 8.52
C GLY A 511 -7.72 3.77 9.28
N SER A 512 -8.86 3.47 8.63
CA SER A 512 -10.17 3.56 9.27
C SER A 512 -10.44 2.42 10.24
N CYS A 513 -11.44 2.64 11.12
CA CYS A 513 -12.04 1.55 11.89
C CYS A 513 -12.65 0.55 10.88
N ASP A 514 -12.37 -0.75 11.00
CA ASP A 514 -12.72 -1.76 9.98
C ASP A 514 -12.04 -1.62 8.60
N GLY A 515 -10.89 -0.93 8.50
CA GLY A 515 -10.13 -0.83 7.25
C GLY A 515 -9.70 -2.18 6.61
N GLY A 516 -9.83 -3.29 7.34
CA GLY A 516 -9.75 -4.63 6.77
C GLY A 516 -10.76 -4.91 5.65
N GLU A 517 -11.88 -4.17 5.56
CA GLU A 517 -12.83 -4.27 4.43
C GLU A 517 -12.20 -3.78 3.12
N ALA A 518 -11.41 -2.70 3.14
CA ALA A 518 -10.67 -2.24 1.97
C ALA A 518 -9.64 -3.27 1.52
N VAL A 519 -8.96 -3.92 2.47
CA VAL A 519 -8.01 -5.01 2.17
C VAL A 519 -8.72 -6.20 1.54
N LEU A 520 -9.86 -6.61 2.10
CA LEU A 520 -10.70 -7.69 1.55
C LEU A 520 -11.18 -7.37 0.13
N ASN A 521 -11.61 -6.13 -0.11
CA ASN A 521 -12.04 -5.67 -1.42
C ASN A 521 -10.91 -5.72 -2.46
N ALA A 522 -9.70 -5.39 -2.03
CA ALA A 522 -8.54 -5.40 -2.89
C ALA A 522 -8.00 -6.81 -3.20
N ILE A 523 -8.46 -7.87 -2.52
CA ILE A 523 -8.01 -9.25 -2.82
C ILE A 523 -8.46 -9.61 -4.22
N GLY A 524 -7.54 -9.91 -5.13
CA GLY A 524 -7.91 -10.09 -6.53
C GLY A 524 -7.90 -8.80 -7.35
N GLU A 525 -7.31 -7.72 -6.85
CA GLU A 525 -7.16 -6.45 -7.58
C GLU A 525 -5.68 -6.09 -7.85
N ARG A 526 -5.44 -5.23 -8.86
CA ARG A 526 -4.09 -4.83 -9.32
C ARG A 526 -3.53 -3.60 -8.59
N TYR A 527 -3.79 -3.50 -7.30
CA TYR A 527 -3.21 -2.50 -6.40
C TYR A 527 -3.01 -3.12 -5.03
N LEU A 528 -2.14 -2.57 -4.18
CA LEU A 528 -2.05 -3.02 -2.80
C LEU A 528 -2.87 -2.12 -1.89
N ALA A 529 -3.73 -2.76 -1.10
CA ALA A 529 -4.40 -2.17 0.03
C ALA A 529 -3.86 -2.76 1.32
N MET A 530 -3.53 -1.88 2.24
CA MET A 530 -3.06 -2.21 3.56
C MET A 530 -4.02 -1.68 4.60
N SER A 531 -4.15 -2.40 5.71
CA SER A 531 -4.77 -1.86 6.91
C SER A 531 -4.08 -2.40 8.15
N THR A 532 -4.23 -1.68 9.25
CA THR A 532 -3.73 -2.12 10.57
C THR A 532 -4.83 -2.78 11.40
N THR A 533 -6.05 -2.83 10.86
CA THR A 533 -7.23 -3.45 11.46
C THR A 533 -7.73 -4.58 10.56
N SER A 534 -8.27 -5.63 11.17
CA SER A 534 -9.01 -6.69 10.47
C SER A 534 -10.44 -6.24 10.19
N VAL A 535 -11.23 -7.08 9.51
CA VAL A 535 -12.68 -6.87 9.38
C VAL A 535 -13.31 -7.01 10.77
N TYR A 536 -14.36 -6.25 11.11
CA TYR A 536 -15.00 -6.24 12.45
C TYR A 536 -14.07 -5.88 13.61
N ALA A 537 -12.92 -5.26 13.35
CA ALA A 537 -12.02 -4.79 14.39
C ALA A 537 -12.01 -3.26 14.39
N PRO A 538 -12.50 -2.61 15.46
CA PRO A 538 -12.38 -1.18 15.58
C PRO A 538 -10.90 -0.81 15.68
N GLY A 539 -10.48 0.17 14.88
CA GLY A 539 -9.20 0.83 15.08
C GLY A 539 -9.24 1.60 16.40
N LEU A 540 -8.18 1.50 17.20
CA LEU A 540 -7.90 2.51 18.22
C LEU A 540 -7.53 3.81 17.49
N THR A 541 -7.92 4.97 18.02
CA THR A 541 -7.56 6.32 17.52
C THR A 541 -6.05 6.64 17.58
N ASN A 542 -5.21 5.61 17.69
CA ASN A 542 -3.74 5.62 17.69
C ASN A 542 -3.21 4.66 16.60
N THR A 543 -3.78 4.70 15.39
CA THR A 543 -3.27 3.98 14.23
C THR A 543 -1.79 4.31 14.01
N PRO A 544 -0.96 3.35 13.54
CA PRO A 544 0.44 3.62 13.25
C PRO A 544 0.55 4.73 12.21
N ASP A 545 1.41 5.69 12.49
CA ASP A 545 1.81 6.72 11.55
C ASP A 545 2.42 6.06 10.30
N PRO A 546 1.78 6.17 9.13
CA PRO A 546 2.26 5.55 7.89
C PRO A 546 3.72 5.89 7.59
N SER A 547 4.18 7.09 7.99
CA SER A 547 5.58 7.49 7.81
C SER A 547 6.57 6.62 8.59
N GLN A 548 6.19 6.04 9.72
CA GLN A 548 7.06 5.15 10.49
C GLN A 548 7.29 3.85 9.75
N MET A 549 6.24 3.31 9.12
CA MET A 549 6.38 2.17 8.21
C MET A 549 7.22 2.55 7.00
N MET A 550 6.88 3.67 6.33
CA MET A 550 7.59 4.13 5.14
C MET A 550 9.06 4.46 5.35
N LYS A 551 9.51 4.79 6.56
CA LYS A 551 10.94 5.01 6.87
C LYS A 551 11.77 3.74 6.81
N LEU A 552 11.16 2.59 7.07
CA LEU A 552 11.84 1.29 7.06
C LEU A 552 12.08 0.79 5.64
N PHE A 553 11.30 1.29 4.69
CA PHE A 553 11.40 0.99 3.28
C PHE A 553 12.03 2.21 2.58
N GLY A 554 12.91 1.99 1.60
CA GLY A 554 13.62 3.08 0.91
C GLY A 554 12.69 4.02 0.15
N LYS A 555 13.22 4.74 -0.85
CA LYS A 555 12.37 5.50 -1.76
C LYS A 555 11.32 4.63 -2.46
N PRO A 556 10.27 5.23 -3.03
CA PRO A 556 9.07 4.53 -3.51
C PRO A 556 9.26 3.36 -4.48
N SER A 557 10.41 3.16 -5.13
CA SER A 557 10.72 1.87 -5.78
C SER A 557 10.58 0.68 -4.81
N ARG A 558 10.65 0.94 -3.49
CA ARG A 558 10.37 0.02 -2.38
C ARG A 558 9.11 0.31 -1.59
N PHE A 559 8.37 1.40 -1.84
CA PHE A 559 6.94 1.40 -1.48
C PHE A 559 6.19 0.68 -2.60
N GLY A 560 6.67 -0.54 -2.82
CA GLY A 560 6.28 -1.40 -3.88
C GLY A 560 7.18 -1.59 -5.07
N LEU A 561 7.69 -2.82 -5.13
CA LEU A 561 7.23 -3.70 -6.19
C LEU A 561 5.69 -3.88 -6.09
N TRP A 562 4.90 -2.84 -6.40
CA TRP A 562 3.43 -2.86 -6.33
C TRP A 562 2.79 -2.96 -7.72
N SER A 563 3.46 -3.68 -8.62
CA SER A 563 2.81 -4.37 -9.72
C SER A 563 3.08 -5.86 -9.56
N SER A 564 2.13 -6.57 -8.98
CA SER A 564 1.96 -8.01 -9.19
C SER A 564 0.58 -8.17 -9.83
N GLN A 565 0.50 -8.56 -11.11
CA GLN A 565 -0.79 -8.94 -11.71
C GLN A 565 -1.40 -10.17 -11.01
N GLN A 566 -0.71 -10.84 -10.10
CA GLN A 566 -1.27 -12.00 -9.39
C GLN A 566 -1.86 -11.67 -8.04
N TYR A 567 -2.26 -10.41 -7.85
CA TYR A 567 -2.90 -10.03 -6.62
C TYR A 567 -1.86 -10.28 -5.52
N THR A 568 -0.76 -9.47 -5.50
CA THR A 568 -0.34 -8.62 -4.34
C THR A 568 1.13 -8.36 -4.03
N ALA A 569 1.35 -7.46 -3.05
CA ALA A 569 2.62 -7.09 -2.44
C ALA A 569 2.67 -7.39 -0.91
N SER A 570 3.87 -7.69 -0.40
CA SER A 570 4.21 -7.78 1.04
C SER A 570 4.93 -6.54 1.53
N LEU A 571 4.71 -6.21 2.79
CA LEU A 571 5.56 -5.32 3.55
C LEU A 571 6.01 -6.06 4.82
N LEU A 572 7.33 -6.17 4.98
CA LEU A 572 8.15 -6.50 6.17
C LEU A 572 8.93 -7.82 6.12
N THR A 573 10.23 -7.67 5.87
CA THR A 573 11.21 -8.38 6.69
C THR A 573 11.03 -7.89 8.13
N ALA A 574 10.80 -8.81 9.08
CA ALA A 574 10.49 -8.46 10.46
C ALA A 574 11.71 -7.88 11.19
N ILE A 575 11.94 -6.57 11.02
CA ILE A 575 12.87 -5.78 11.84
C ILE A 575 12.12 -4.81 12.77
N THR A 576 10.79 -4.70 12.65
CA THR A 576 9.95 -3.82 13.48
C THR A 576 9.18 -4.64 14.52
N PRO A 577 9.20 -4.27 15.81
CA PRO A 577 8.37 -4.91 16.81
C PRO A 577 6.89 -4.54 16.58
N HIS A 578 6.12 -5.52 16.10
CA HIS A 578 4.67 -5.39 15.95
C HIS A 578 3.99 -5.25 17.33
N ARG A 579 3.04 -4.32 17.45
CA ARG A 579 2.15 -4.25 18.63
C ARG A 579 1.05 -5.33 18.52
N PHE A 580 0.44 -5.70 19.65
CA PHE A 580 -0.39 -6.90 19.91
C PHE A 580 -1.58 -7.13 18.95
N TYR A 581 -1.96 -6.12 18.15
CA TYR A 581 -3.08 -6.16 17.20
C TYR A 581 -2.71 -5.69 15.79
N GLN A 582 -1.48 -5.21 15.56
CA GLN A 582 -1.11 -4.48 14.34
C GLN A 582 -0.19 -5.33 13.45
N LYS A 583 -0.78 -6.37 12.85
CA LYS A 583 -0.31 -6.82 11.55
C LYS A 583 -0.77 -5.78 10.54
N ILE A 584 0.08 -5.48 9.57
CA ILE A 584 -0.38 -4.81 8.37
C ILE A 584 -1.04 -5.90 7.52
N TYR A 585 -2.37 -5.91 7.50
CA TYR A 585 -3.12 -6.77 6.60
C TYR A 585 -2.87 -6.30 5.18
N ARG A 586 -2.51 -7.23 4.31
CA ARG A 586 -2.24 -7.04 2.88
C ARG A 586 -3.23 -7.86 2.10
N ASN A 587 -3.59 -7.40 0.90
CA ASN A 587 -4.64 -8.03 0.10
C ASN A 587 -4.19 -9.33 -0.58
N ASP A 588 -3.29 -10.10 0.05
CA ASP A 588 -2.21 -10.82 -0.65
C ASP A 588 -2.54 -12.03 -1.54
N ASN A 589 -3.84 -12.25 -1.69
CA ASN A 589 -4.46 -13.40 -2.32
C ASN A 589 -3.95 -14.76 -1.81
N THR A 590 -3.24 -14.79 -0.67
CA THR A 590 -2.96 -16.03 0.04
C THR A 590 -4.15 -16.38 0.91
N GLU A 591 -4.35 -17.69 1.07
CA GLU A 591 -5.40 -18.23 1.91
C GLU A 591 -5.24 -17.74 3.35
N ILE A 592 -4.02 -17.74 3.90
CA ILE A 592 -3.76 -17.35 5.29
C ILE A 592 -4.03 -15.85 5.54
N ASN A 593 -3.74 -14.96 4.59
CA ASN A 593 -4.01 -13.53 4.78
C ASN A 593 -5.48 -13.18 4.60
N THR A 594 -6.18 -13.86 3.68
CA THR A 594 -7.64 -13.77 3.60
C THR A 594 -8.27 -14.24 4.90
N ALA A 595 -7.82 -15.39 5.44
CA ALA A 595 -8.28 -15.90 6.72
C ALA A 595 -7.94 -14.93 7.88
N SER A 596 -6.77 -14.27 7.84
CA SER A 596 -6.31 -13.32 8.86
C SER A 596 -7.29 -12.18 9.11
N LEU A 597 -7.99 -11.73 8.06
CA LEU A 597 -8.98 -10.67 8.16
C LEU A 597 -10.19 -11.05 9.03
N PHE A 598 -10.43 -12.34 9.28
CA PHE A 598 -11.60 -12.83 10.00
C PHE A 598 -11.26 -13.57 11.29
N TYR A 599 -10.14 -14.30 11.37
CA TYR A 599 -9.87 -15.06 12.58
C TYR A 599 -9.39 -14.21 13.76
N LYS A 600 -8.75 -13.04 13.56
CA LYS A 600 -8.35 -12.23 14.73
C LYS A 600 -9.56 -11.71 15.52
N PRO A 601 -10.62 -11.20 14.85
CA PRO A 601 -11.92 -10.99 15.50
C PRO A 601 -12.50 -12.28 16.07
N ALA A 602 -12.44 -13.40 15.34
CA ALA A 602 -12.98 -14.68 15.79
C ALA A 602 -12.34 -15.17 17.11
N ILE A 603 -11.01 -15.07 17.23
CA ILE A 603 -10.25 -15.52 18.40
C ILE A 603 -10.74 -14.79 19.67
N ASN A 604 -11.10 -13.51 19.57
CA ASN A 604 -11.60 -12.75 20.73
C ASN A 604 -12.87 -13.37 21.34
N PHE A 605 -13.74 -14.02 20.55
CA PHE A 605 -14.91 -14.73 21.08
C PHE A 605 -14.55 -15.97 21.90
N TYR A 606 -13.33 -16.50 21.80
CA TYR A 606 -12.85 -17.62 22.62
C TYR A 606 -12.23 -17.15 23.95
N VAL A 607 -11.93 -15.85 24.07
CA VAL A 607 -11.18 -15.29 25.20
C VAL A 607 -12.10 -15.07 26.38
N SER A 608 -13.26 -14.43 26.17
CA SER A 608 -14.19 -14.12 27.25
C SER A 608 -15.62 -14.58 26.97
N LEU A 609 -16.16 -15.33 27.93
CA LEU A 609 -17.57 -15.59 28.07
C LEU A 609 -17.96 -15.21 29.51
N GLY A 610 -18.73 -14.14 29.66
CA GLY A 610 -19.08 -13.63 30.99
C GLY A 610 -18.15 -12.52 31.51
N SER A 611 -17.46 -11.80 30.62
CA SER A 611 -16.75 -10.58 30.99
C SER A 611 -17.71 -9.51 31.52
N THR A 612 -17.17 -8.48 32.18
CA THR A 612 -17.93 -7.28 32.56
C THR A 612 -18.68 -6.69 31.38
N TRP A 613 -18.01 -6.55 30.23
CA TRP A 613 -18.61 -5.97 29.02
C TRP A 613 -19.74 -6.84 28.47
N ASP A 614 -19.48 -8.14 28.27
CA ASP A 614 -20.43 -9.04 27.61
C ASP A 614 -21.73 -9.16 28.41
N LEU A 615 -21.61 -9.34 29.73
CA LEU A 615 -22.76 -9.42 30.62
C LEU A 615 -23.53 -8.09 30.67
N MET A 616 -22.83 -6.96 30.67
CA MET A 616 -23.44 -5.63 30.70
C MET A 616 -24.20 -5.34 29.40
N VAL A 617 -23.56 -5.44 28.23
CA VAL A 617 -24.18 -5.05 26.94
C VAL A 617 -25.32 -5.97 26.54
N ARG A 618 -25.27 -7.24 26.96
CA ARG A 618 -26.35 -8.20 26.76
C ARG A 618 -27.39 -8.19 27.87
N HIS A 619 -27.26 -7.27 28.82
CA HIS A 619 -28.16 -7.08 29.94
C HIS A 619 -28.40 -8.35 30.78
N CYS A 620 -27.38 -9.20 30.91
CA CYS A 620 -27.46 -10.45 31.65
C CYS A 620 -27.59 -10.17 33.14
N TYR A 621 -28.59 -10.79 33.77
CA TYR A 621 -28.89 -10.55 35.18
C TYR A 621 -27.75 -10.99 36.12
N LEU A 622 -26.89 -11.92 35.69
CA LEU A 622 -25.73 -12.37 36.45
C LEU A 622 -24.71 -11.26 36.70
N PHE A 623 -24.70 -10.20 35.88
CA PHE A 623 -23.76 -9.07 36.01
C PHE A 623 -23.71 -8.53 37.44
N LYS A 624 -24.87 -8.35 38.09
CA LYS A 624 -24.95 -7.77 39.45
C LYS A 624 -24.34 -8.64 40.55
N TYR A 625 -24.19 -9.93 40.31
CA TYR A 625 -23.60 -10.88 41.28
C TYR A 625 -22.13 -11.12 41.00
N ILE A 626 -21.73 -11.15 39.72
CA ILE A 626 -20.33 -11.37 39.31
C ILE A 626 -19.51 -10.08 39.46
N TYR A 627 -20.13 -8.92 39.22
CA TYR A 627 -19.52 -7.58 39.23
C TYR A 627 -20.34 -6.58 40.07
N PRO A 628 -20.47 -6.82 41.39
CA PRO A 628 -21.34 -6.04 42.26
C PRO A 628 -20.87 -4.58 42.41
N THR A 629 -19.57 -4.33 42.35
CA THR A 629 -18.98 -2.97 42.45
C THR A 629 -19.34 -2.13 41.22
N GLU A 630 -19.18 -2.70 40.03
CA GLU A 630 -19.52 -2.07 38.76
C GLU A 630 -21.04 -1.82 38.67
N PHE A 631 -21.84 -2.82 39.05
CA PHE A 631 -23.29 -2.70 39.08
C PHE A 631 -23.78 -1.64 40.07
N ALA A 632 -23.12 -1.47 41.22
CA ALA A 632 -23.48 -0.42 42.17
C ALA A 632 -23.42 0.98 41.55
N GLY A 633 -22.47 1.19 40.63
CA GLY A 633 -22.27 2.44 39.89
C GLY A 633 -23.28 2.72 38.77
N PHE A 634 -24.16 1.77 38.42
CA PHE A 634 -25.17 1.97 37.37
C PHE A 634 -26.27 2.93 37.80
N THR A 635 -26.80 3.68 36.83
CA THR A 635 -28.03 4.48 37.01
C THR A 635 -29.21 3.55 37.30
N PRO A 636 -30.31 4.05 37.92
CA PRO A 636 -31.51 3.25 38.12
C PRO A 636 -32.03 2.62 36.82
N ALA A 637 -32.00 3.37 35.72
CA ALA A 637 -32.44 2.89 34.41
C ALA A 637 -31.58 1.72 33.90
N ASP A 638 -30.24 1.81 34.03
CA ASP A 638 -29.33 0.75 33.58
C ASP A 638 -29.46 -0.50 34.45
N LYS A 639 -29.72 -0.35 35.75
CA LYS A 639 -30.00 -1.48 36.66
C LYS A 639 -31.27 -2.23 36.25
N ASP A 640 -32.31 -1.51 35.82
CA ASP A 640 -33.59 -2.08 35.38
C ASP A 640 -33.47 -2.85 34.04
N LEU A 641 -32.41 -2.61 33.26
CA LEU A 641 -32.17 -3.34 32.01
C LEU A 641 -31.67 -4.78 32.27
N MET A 642 -30.94 -5.04 33.36
CA MET A 642 -30.25 -6.31 33.68
C MET A 642 -31.21 -7.48 33.99
N THR A 643 -31.95 -7.92 32.98
CA THR A 643 -33.11 -8.82 33.09
C THR A 643 -33.02 -10.02 32.14
N VAL A 644 -31.97 -10.14 31.34
CA VAL A 644 -31.78 -11.28 30.44
C VAL A 644 -31.31 -12.50 31.24
N SER A 645 -31.92 -13.66 30.97
CA SER A 645 -31.59 -14.92 31.64
C SER A 645 -30.18 -15.40 31.27
N ALA A 646 -29.51 -16.16 32.14
CA ALA A 646 -28.20 -16.74 31.82
C ALA A 646 -28.25 -17.64 30.59
N ASN A 647 -29.35 -18.38 30.40
CA ASN A 647 -29.55 -19.24 29.22
C ASN A 647 -29.67 -18.43 27.93
N ASP A 648 -30.46 -17.36 27.91
CA ASP A 648 -30.59 -16.50 26.72
C ASP A 648 -29.27 -15.79 26.40
N PHE A 649 -28.56 -15.30 27.43
CA PHE A 649 -27.23 -14.72 27.29
C PHE A 649 -26.23 -15.71 26.68
N ILE A 650 -26.13 -16.92 27.23
CA ILE A 650 -25.23 -17.96 26.74
C ILE A 650 -25.61 -18.37 25.31
N ALA A 651 -26.90 -18.56 25.01
CA ALA A 651 -27.36 -18.87 23.67
C ALA A 651 -26.99 -17.76 22.66
N SER A 652 -27.14 -16.50 23.06
CA SER A 652 -26.76 -15.34 22.25
C SER A 652 -25.24 -15.30 21.99
N MET A 653 -24.40 -15.50 23.02
CA MET A 653 -22.95 -15.59 22.86
C MET A 653 -22.53 -16.78 21.99
N ARG A 654 -23.20 -17.93 22.14
CA ARG A 654 -22.92 -19.14 21.36
C ARG A 654 -23.30 -18.96 19.89
N ASN A 655 -24.34 -18.20 19.58
CA ASN A 655 -24.69 -17.85 18.20
C ASN A 655 -23.56 -17.05 17.52
N ASP A 656 -23.00 -16.05 18.20
CA ASP A 656 -21.88 -15.26 17.66
C ASP A 656 -20.60 -16.07 17.54
N PHE A 657 -20.31 -16.92 18.54
CA PHE A 657 -19.22 -17.89 18.48
C PHE A 657 -19.35 -18.82 17.26
N ASN A 658 -20.53 -19.40 17.05
CA ASN A 658 -20.79 -20.31 15.93
C ASN A 658 -20.69 -19.63 14.57
N ALA A 659 -21.03 -18.34 14.49
CA ALA A 659 -20.90 -17.58 13.25
C ALA A 659 -19.45 -17.41 12.80
N PHE A 660 -18.49 -17.32 13.73
CA PHE A 660 -17.06 -17.16 13.44
C PHE A 660 -16.22 -18.44 13.61
N ALA A 661 -16.76 -19.49 14.23
CA ALA A 661 -16.09 -20.79 14.40
C ALA A 661 -15.49 -21.36 13.09
N PRO A 662 -16.14 -21.24 11.90
CA PRO A 662 -15.55 -21.68 10.64
C PRO A 662 -14.20 -21.01 10.31
N SER A 663 -14.00 -19.74 10.69
CA SER A 663 -12.72 -19.03 10.45
C SER A 663 -11.57 -19.62 11.27
N ILE A 664 -11.83 -20.05 12.50
CA ILE A 664 -10.83 -20.74 13.34
C ILE A 664 -10.55 -22.15 12.81
N THR A 665 -11.58 -22.87 12.38
CA THR A 665 -11.41 -24.18 11.74
C THR A 665 -10.55 -24.08 10.49
N GLN A 666 -10.76 -23.06 9.66
CA GLN A 666 -9.92 -22.80 8.49
C GLN A 666 -8.46 -22.52 8.89
N LEU A 667 -8.23 -21.65 9.88
CA LEU A 667 -6.88 -21.38 10.38
C LEU A 667 -6.17 -22.66 10.88
N LYS A 668 -6.86 -23.47 11.69
CA LYS A 668 -6.35 -24.76 12.17
C LYS A 668 -5.99 -25.67 10.98
N SER A 669 -6.85 -25.76 9.97
CA SER A 669 -6.60 -26.55 8.75
C SER A 669 -5.33 -26.10 8.01
N ILE A 670 -5.13 -24.79 7.84
CA ILE A 670 -3.92 -24.25 7.19
C ILE A 670 -2.68 -24.63 7.99
N LEU A 671 -2.70 -24.41 9.31
CA LEU A 671 -1.57 -24.68 10.21
C LEU A 671 -1.33 -26.18 10.48
N GLN A 672 -2.29 -27.05 10.20
CA GLN A 672 -2.15 -28.51 10.31
C GLN A 672 -1.70 -29.16 9.00
N ASN A 673 -1.65 -28.41 7.89
CA ASN A 673 -1.14 -28.91 6.62
C ASN A 673 0.39 -29.08 6.70
N SER A 674 0.84 -30.29 6.99
CA SER A 674 2.26 -30.61 7.19
C SER A 674 3.14 -30.25 5.99
N ARG A 675 2.64 -30.42 4.75
CA ARG A 675 3.38 -30.06 3.54
C ARG A 675 3.59 -28.55 3.45
N LEU A 676 2.56 -27.77 3.76
CA LEU A 676 2.61 -26.31 3.76
C LEU A 676 3.53 -25.80 4.87
N VAL A 677 3.35 -26.29 6.10
CA VAL A 677 4.16 -25.91 7.27
C VAL A 677 5.63 -26.24 7.08
N ASN A 678 5.97 -27.40 6.50
CA ASN A 678 7.36 -27.77 6.25
C ASN A 678 8.04 -26.84 5.25
N LYS A 679 7.33 -26.42 4.20
CA LYS A 679 7.83 -25.40 3.27
C LYS A 679 7.96 -24.05 3.97
N ALA A 680 7.00 -23.67 4.81
CA ALA A 680 7.02 -22.40 5.54
C ALA A 680 8.18 -22.36 6.54
N ALA A 681 8.51 -23.50 7.16
CA ALA A 681 9.67 -23.64 8.03
C ALA A 681 11.00 -23.41 7.30
N GLN A 682 11.10 -23.87 6.04
CA GLN A 682 12.29 -23.61 5.21
C GLN A 682 12.43 -22.12 4.90
N VAL A 683 11.35 -21.48 4.45
CA VAL A 683 11.32 -20.02 4.22
C VAL A 683 11.65 -19.28 5.51
N TYR A 684 11.02 -19.63 6.62
CA TYR A 684 11.24 -19.02 7.92
C TYR A 684 12.71 -19.07 8.35
N SER A 685 13.36 -20.24 8.20
CA SER A 685 14.76 -20.42 8.58
C SER A 685 15.73 -19.54 7.80
N GLN A 686 15.35 -19.13 6.59
CA GLN A 686 16.15 -18.28 5.70
C GLN A 686 15.85 -16.80 5.93
N SER A 687 14.56 -16.46 6.09
CA SER A 687 14.09 -15.07 6.18
C SER A 687 14.16 -14.48 7.59
N PHE A 688 14.14 -15.32 8.62
CA PHE A 688 14.16 -14.90 10.03
C PHE A 688 15.29 -15.62 10.79
N PRO A 689 16.56 -15.22 10.57
CA PRO A 689 17.70 -15.86 11.25
C PRO A 689 17.79 -15.53 12.75
N ARG A 690 17.09 -14.47 13.20
CA ARG A 690 17.10 -13.99 14.59
C ARG A 690 15.69 -13.71 15.14
N PRO A 691 14.76 -14.68 15.05
CA PRO A 691 13.35 -14.45 15.33
C PRO A 691 13.09 -14.06 16.80
N TRP A 692 13.97 -14.48 17.71
CA TRP A 692 13.91 -14.13 19.13
C TRP A 692 14.02 -12.62 19.40
N GLN A 693 14.71 -11.88 18.54
CA GLN A 693 14.90 -10.44 18.70
C GLN A 693 13.55 -9.72 18.59
N THR A 694 12.75 -10.12 17.62
CA THR A 694 11.38 -9.66 17.46
C THR A 694 10.51 -10.26 18.56
N ILE A 695 10.60 -11.59 18.80
CA ILE A 695 9.77 -12.31 19.81
C ILE A 695 9.89 -11.70 21.19
N PHE A 696 11.08 -11.33 21.64
CA PHE A 696 11.27 -10.76 22.97
C PHE A 696 11.35 -9.24 22.97
N ASN A 697 11.10 -8.61 21.83
CA ASN A 697 11.18 -7.16 21.62
C ASN A 697 12.52 -6.56 22.09
N ASP A 698 13.61 -7.21 21.69
CA ASP A 698 14.98 -6.86 22.01
C ASP A 698 15.87 -7.04 20.77
N MET A 699 15.86 -6.02 19.92
CA MET A 699 16.56 -6.03 18.63
C MET A 699 18.09 -6.10 18.75
N THR A 700 18.63 -5.81 19.94
CA THR A 700 20.08 -5.84 20.19
C THR A 700 20.53 -7.15 20.82
N TRP A 701 19.62 -8.11 21.05
CA TRP A 701 19.97 -9.37 21.68
C TRP A 701 20.83 -10.25 20.76
N ASP A 702 22.13 -10.28 21.06
CA ASP A 702 23.09 -11.25 20.54
C ASP A 702 23.03 -12.56 21.36
N VAL A 703 22.50 -13.61 20.75
CA VAL A 703 22.40 -14.94 21.37
C VAL A 703 23.75 -15.65 21.50
N LEU A 704 24.75 -15.28 20.69
CA LEU A 704 26.08 -15.88 20.79
C LEU A 704 26.82 -15.34 22.03
N ALA A 705 26.72 -14.03 22.27
CA ALA A 705 27.28 -13.41 23.46
C ALA A 705 26.46 -13.67 24.73
N GLN A 706 25.13 -13.75 24.61
CA GLN A 706 24.20 -13.99 25.72
C GLN A 706 23.17 -15.06 25.36
N PRO A 707 23.51 -16.36 25.49
CA PRO A 707 22.66 -17.47 25.03
C PRO A 707 21.36 -17.64 25.82
N LYS A 708 21.30 -17.05 27.02
CA LYS A 708 20.10 -16.98 27.85
C LYS A 708 20.00 -15.58 28.44
N LYS A 709 18.84 -14.96 28.33
CA LYS A 709 18.45 -13.84 29.19
C LYS A 709 17.50 -14.38 30.23
N HIS A 710 17.43 -13.67 31.34
CA HIS A 710 16.44 -13.95 32.35
C HIS A 710 15.42 -12.83 32.34
N THR A 711 14.16 -13.19 32.52
CA THR A 711 13.13 -12.20 32.83
C THR A 711 13.43 -11.56 34.18
N SER A 712 12.72 -10.48 34.53
CA SER A 712 12.71 -9.93 35.90
C SER A 712 12.30 -10.95 36.97
N TRP A 713 11.78 -12.11 36.57
CA TRP A 713 11.34 -13.23 37.40
C TRP A 713 12.34 -14.40 37.43
N HIS A 714 13.57 -14.19 36.94
CA HIS A 714 14.66 -15.18 36.89
C HIS A 714 14.41 -16.43 36.01
N GLU A 715 13.32 -16.47 35.25
CA GLU A 715 13.12 -17.54 34.28
C GLU A 715 13.99 -17.35 33.03
N ALA A 716 14.60 -18.45 32.58
CA ALA A 716 15.48 -18.45 31.42
C ALA A 716 14.66 -18.34 30.12
N LEU A 717 14.86 -17.24 29.40
CA LEU A 717 14.45 -17.10 28.00
C LEU A 717 15.52 -17.78 27.14
N VAL A 718 15.09 -18.73 26.30
CA VAL A 718 15.98 -19.54 25.45
C VAL A 718 15.70 -19.24 23.96
N PRO A 719 16.34 -18.20 23.39
CA PRO A 719 16.22 -17.80 21.98
C PRO A 719 16.30 -18.93 20.95
N GLY A 720 17.21 -19.88 21.16
CA GLY A 720 17.47 -20.97 20.23
C GLY A 720 16.27 -21.90 20.01
N SER A 721 15.27 -21.90 20.90
CA SER A 721 14.07 -22.74 20.77
C SER A 721 13.20 -22.39 19.55
N TYR A 722 13.28 -21.15 19.06
CA TYR A 722 12.54 -20.65 17.90
C TYR A 722 13.38 -20.51 16.63
N GLY A 723 14.67 -20.87 16.67
CA GLY A 723 15.56 -20.80 15.51
C GLY A 723 15.39 -21.99 14.55
N GLY A 724 15.59 -21.73 13.25
CA GLY A 724 15.60 -22.76 12.21
C GLY A 724 14.24 -23.44 11.97
N VAL A 725 14.28 -24.51 11.18
CA VAL A 725 13.09 -25.27 10.75
C VAL A 725 12.32 -25.84 11.95
N ASP A 726 13.01 -26.51 12.88
CA ASP A 726 12.38 -27.10 14.06
C ASP A 726 11.75 -26.06 14.99
N GLY A 727 12.35 -24.86 15.06
CA GLY A 727 11.82 -23.74 15.82
C GLY A 727 10.48 -23.26 15.28
N PHE A 728 10.34 -23.20 13.96
CA PHE A 728 9.08 -22.86 13.31
C PHE A 728 7.98 -23.91 13.57
N VAL A 729 8.31 -25.19 13.44
CA VAL A 729 7.34 -26.26 13.69
C VAL A 729 6.85 -26.25 15.14
N ARG A 730 7.76 -26.00 16.10
CA ARG A 730 7.38 -25.78 17.51
C ARG A 730 6.45 -24.59 17.69
N MET A 731 6.74 -23.46 17.03
CA MET A 731 5.89 -22.27 17.06
C MET A 731 4.47 -22.55 16.54
N VAL A 732 4.35 -23.26 15.41
CA VAL A 732 3.04 -23.64 14.85
C VAL A 732 2.27 -24.57 15.79
N ASN A 733 2.94 -25.55 16.39
CA ASN A 733 2.31 -26.42 17.40
C ASN A 733 1.86 -25.64 18.63
N GLU A 734 2.64 -24.64 19.06
CA GLU A 734 2.29 -23.77 20.18
C GLU A 734 1.06 -22.91 19.89
N ILE A 735 0.96 -22.36 18.67
CA ILE A 735 -0.25 -21.66 18.19
C ILE A 735 -1.47 -22.58 18.25
N LEU A 736 -1.37 -23.79 17.72
CA LEU A 736 -2.47 -24.76 17.73
C LEU A 736 -2.90 -25.14 19.16
N ASN A 737 -1.92 -25.30 20.07
CA ASN A 737 -2.20 -25.58 21.48
C ASN A 737 -2.90 -24.40 22.16
N MET A 738 -2.46 -23.16 21.93
CA MET A 738 -3.13 -21.98 22.50
C MET A 738 -4.56 -21.82 21.99
N LEU A 739 -4.82 -22.07 20.70
CA LEU A 739 -6.19 -22.09 20.17
C LEU A 739 -7.06 -23.14 20.89
N ALA A 740 -6.51 -24.32 21.19
CA ALA A 740 -7.22 -25.35 21.95
C ALA A 740 -7.45 -24.96 23.42
N LEU A 741 -6.48 -24.29 24.06
CA LEU A 741 -6.63 -23.79 25.43
C LEU A 741 -7.72 -22.71 25.53
N LEU A 742 -7.78 -21.79 24.58
CA LEU A 742 -8.84 -20.76 24.53
C LEU A 742 -10.23 -21.42 24.38
N GLU A 743 -10.35 -22.44 23.53
CA GLU A 743 -11.60 -23.20 23.34
C GLU A 743 -12.01 -23.97 24.62
N GLN A 744 -11.06 -24.58 25.32
CA GLN A 744 -11.33 -25.20 26.62
C GLN A 744 -11.73 -24.16 27.68
N GLY A 745 -11.04 -23.02 27.71
CA GLY A 745 -11.34 -21.89 28.59
C GLY A 745 -12.75 -21.35 28.37
N TYR A 746 -13.20 -21.22 27.12
CA TYR A 746 -14.56 -20.82 26.78
C TYR A 746 -15.61 -21.80 27.33
N ASN A 747 -15.41 -23.10 27.11
CA ASN A 747 -16.35 -24.13 27.60
C ASN A 747 -16.40 -24.20 29.13
N ARG A 748 -15.26 -24.01 29.81
CA ARG A 748 -15.20 -23.91 31.28
C ARG A 748 -15.96 -22.70 31.79
N GLN A 749 -15.79 -21.53 31.17
CA GLN A 749 -16.53 -20.31 31.51
C GLN A 749 -18.05 -20.53 31.37
N GLU A 750 -18.50 -21.21 30.31
CA GLU A 750 -19.93 -21.51 30.15
C GLU A 750 -20.48 -22.36 31.28
N ASN A 751 -19.78 -23.45 31.64
CA ASN A 751 -20.18 -24.33 32.73
C ASN A 751 -20.22 -23.56 34.07
N LEU A 752 -19.24 -22.70 34.31
CA LEU A 752 -19.21 -21.86 35.51
C LEU A 752 -20.38 -20.88 35.56
N LEU A 753 -20.72 -20.22 34.45
CA LEU A 753 -21.90 -19.34 34.39
C LEU A 753 -23.21 -20.10 34.66
N ARG A 754 -23.36 -21.32 34.14
CA ARG A 754 -24.51 -22.18 34.44
C ARG A 754 -24.57 -22.61 35.91
N ASN A 755 -23.42 -22.91 36.51
CA ASN A 755 -23.34 -23.24 37.93
C ASN A 755 -23.67 -22.03 38.82
N ILE A 756 -23.15 -20.85 38.47
CA ILE A 756 -23.45 -19.58 39.14
C ILE A 756 -24.95 -19.27 39.06
N ASP A 757 -25.56 -19.39 37.87
CA ASP A 757 -27.00 -19.25 37.66
C ASP A 757 -27.78 -20.22 38.56
N SER A 758 -27.47 -21.52 38.49
CA SER A 758 -28.12 -22.55 39.31
C SER A 758 -28.04 -22.26 40.81
N GLU A 759 -26.91 -21.77 41.31
CA GLU A 759 -26.70 -21.47 42.73
C GLU A 759 -27.45 -20.20 43.17
N ILE A 760 -27.53 -19.18 42.31
CA ILE A 760 -28.32 -17.97 42.57
C ILE A 760 -29.82 -18.29 42.60
N GLN A 761 -30.28 -19.14 41.67
CA GLN A 761 -31.68 -19.58 41.60
C GLN A 761 -32.05 -20.47 42.80
N SER A 762 -31.21 -21.44 43.18
CA SER A 762 -31.47 -22.34 44.31
C SER A 762 -31.62 -21.60 45.64
N ARG A 763 -30.93 -20.47 45.78
CA ARG A 763 -30.97 -19.59 46.96
C ARG A 763 -32.06 -18.51 46.89
N ASN A 764 -32.89 -18.48 45.84
CA ASN A 764 -33.90 -17.43 45.60
C ASN A 764 -33.33 -16.00 45.67
N MET A 765 -32.09 -15.80 45.25
CA MET A 765 -31.40 -14.51 45.36
C MET A 765 -31.88 -13.48 44.31
N PHE A 766 -32.60 -13.91 43.28
CA PHE A 766 -33.15 -13.06 42.22
C PHE A 766 -34.67 -12.91 42.36
N ALA A 767 -35.18 -11.68 42.34
CA ALA A 767 -36.59 -11.35 42.53
C ALA A 767 -37.23 -10.59 41.34
N GLY A 768 -36.67 -10.73 40.13
CA GLY A 768 -37.13 -10.05 38.91
C GLY A 768 -37.86 -10.96 37.92
N THR A 769 -38.41 -10.38 36.85
CA THR A 769 -38.94 -11.14 35.69
C THR A 769 -37.92 -11.15 34.58
N PHE A 770 -37.59 -12.33 34.06
CA PHE A 770 -36.70 -12.45 32.92
C PHE A 770 -37.34 -11.89 31.66
N ARG A 771 -36.54 -11.18 30.86
CA ARG A 771 -36.93 -10.69 29.54
C ARG A 771 -36.07 -11.39 28.50
N PRO A 772 -36.64 -11.81 27.36
CA PRO A 772 -35.86 -12.40 26.29
C PRO A 772 -34.84 -11.40 25.78
N GLN A 773 -33.68 -11.90 25.40
CA GLN A 773 -32.67 -11.07 24.77
C GLN A 773 -33.18 -10.56 23.42
N ALA A 774 -33.15 -9.24 23.21
CA ALA A 774 -33.39 -8.69 21.88
C ALA A 774 -32.30 -9.23 20.92
N MET A 775 -32.69 -10.02 19.92
CA MET A 775 -31.75 -10.74 19.05
C MET A 775 -30.86 -9.81 18.21
N ALA A 776 -31.30 -8.58 17.96
CA ALA A 776 -30.44 -7.55 17.40
C ALA A 776 -29.78 -6.80 18.55
N ILE A 777 -28.63 -7.30 19.02
CA ILE A 777 -27.70 -6.41 19.70
C ILE A 777 -27.28 -5.41 18.61
N PRO A 778 -27.53 -4.10 18.79
CA PRO A 778 -27.09 -3.11 17.83
C PRO A 778 -25.62 -3.38 17.51
N LYS A 779 -25.26 -3.30 16.22
CA LYS A 779 -23.86 -3.36 15.78
C LYS A 779 -23.05 -2.60 16.80
N ILE A 780 -21.93 -3.18 17.23
CA ILE A 780 -21.02 -2.49 18.13
C ILE A 780 -20.73 -1.15 17.44
N THR A 781 -21.34 -0.06 17.86
CA THR A 781 -21.16 1.28 17.26
C THR A 781 -20.56 2.22 18.29
N ASP A 782 -20.51 1.77 19.54
CA ASP A 782 -19.90 2.47 20.66
C ASP A 782 -18.54 1.84 21.03
N TYR A 783 -17.72 1.61 20.01
CA TYR A 783 -16.39 1.02 20.14
C TYR A 783 -15.44 1.86 21.00
N LEU A 784 -15.68 3.17 21.08
CA LEU A 784 -14.96 4.05 22.00
C LEU A 784 -15.27 3.69 23.44
N ASN A 785 -16.52 3.34 23.76
CA ASN A 785 -16.91 2.86 25.08
C ASN A 785 -16.46 1.41 25.33
N PHE A 786 -16.47 0.54 24.31
CA PHE A 786 -15.84 -0.79 24.40
C PHE A 786 -14.35 -0.69 24.72
N ASN A 787 -13.58 0.07 23.95
CA ASN A 787 -12.13 0.23 24.15
C ASN A 787 -11.80 0.89 25.48
N LYS A 788 -12.56 1.93 25.88
CA LYS A 788 -12.41 2.54 27.23
C LYS A 788 -12.76 1.54 28.33
N ASN A 789 -13.75 0.68 28.11
CA ASN A 789 -14.13 -0.35 29.07
C ASN A 789 -13.08 -1.47 29.12
N GLU A 790 -12.53 -1.92 28.00
CA GLU A 790 -11.42 -2.89 27.93
C GLU A 790 -10.13 -2.33 28.56
N ASP A 791 -9.80 -1.05 28.33
CA ASP A 791 -8.68 -0.38 29.00
C ASP A 791 -8.93 -0.29 30.51
N LYS A 792 -10.16 0.04 30.92
CA LYS A 792 -10.57 0.07 32.33
C LYS A 792 -10.51 -1.32 32.95
N VAL A 793 -11.03 -2.35 32.29
CA VAL A 793 -11.03 -3.75 32.73
C VAL A 793 -9.63 -4.32 32.75
N SER A 794 -8.76 -3.97 31.81
CA SER A 794 -7.33 -4.31 31.82
C SER A 794 -6.65 -3.67 33.03
N ASN A 795 -6.92 -2.40 33.33
CA ASN A 795 -6.38 -1.71 34.51
C ASN A 795 -6.97 -2.26 35.82
N GLN A 796 -8.25 -2.63 35.86
CA GLN A 796 -8.92 -3.28 37.00
C GLN A 796 -8.43 -4.71 37.20
N THR A 797 -8.16 -5.45 36.13
CA THR A 797 -7.54 -6.78 36.17
C THR A 797 -6.13 -6.68 36.74
N LEU A 798 -5.38 -5.63 36.36
CA LEU A 798 -4.13 -5.27 37.01
C LEU A 798 -4.32 -4.96 38.51
N GLU A 799 -5.33 -4.17 38.90
CA GLU A 799 -5.63 -3.90 40.31
C GLU A 799 -6.03 -5.15 41.11
N VAL A 800 -6.81 -6.05 40.52
CA VAL A 800 -7.20 -7.34 41.13
C VAL A 800 -5.97 -8.24 41.29
N ILE A 801 -5.10 -8.33 40.28
CA ILE A 801 -3.79 -9.01 40.38
C ILE A 801 -2.94 -8.39 41.50
N ASN A 802 -2.94 -7.06 41.63
CA ASN A 802 -2.23 -6.34 42.70
C ASN A 802 -2.81 -6.63 44.11
N GLN A 803 -4.10 -6.96 44.21
CA GLN A 803 -4.82 -7.19 45.46
C GLN A 803 -4.94 -8.68 45.87
N LEU A 804 -4.31 -9.61 45.15
CA LEU A 804 -4.35 -11.05 45.41
C LEU A 804 -3.03 -11.57 46.04
N PRO A 805 -2.82 -11.46 47.36
CA PRO A 805 -1.56 -11.82 48.02
C PRO A 805 -1.31 -13.33 48.23
N SER A 806 -2.25 -14.23 47.92
CA SER A 806 -2.22 -15.64 48.36
C SER A 806 -2.41 -16.73 47.27
N ILE A 807 -2.21 -16.41 45.99
CA ILE A 807 -2.30 -17.39 44.88
C ILE A 807 -0.95 -18.13 44.69
N ASP A 808 -0.96 -19.43 44.39
CA ASP A 808 0.21 -20.11 43.80
C ASP A 808 0.46 -19.53 42.41
N ARG A 809 1.39 -18.57 42.36
CA ARG A 809 1.73 -17.85 41.14
C ARG A 809 2.66 -18.66 40.26
N THR A 810 3.01 -19.92 40.53
CA THR A 810 4.02 -20.63 39.72
C THR A 810 3.61 -20.74 38.25
N MET A 811 2.33 -21.06 37.98
CA MET A 811 1.79 -21.07 36.61
C MET A 811 1.62 -19.67 36.03
N LEU A 812 1.08 -18.71 36.79
CA LEU A 812 0.93 -17.32 36.34
C LEU A 812 2.30 -16.66 36.07
N THR A 813 3.30 -16.95 36.89
CA THR A 813 4.69 -16.46 36.80
C THR A 813 5.38 -17.09 35.59
N ARG A 814 5.22 -18.41 35.38
CA ARG A 814 5.69 -19.11 34.18
C ARG A 814 5.01 -18.60 32.90
N VAL A 815 3.75 -18.20 32.97
CA VAL A 815 2.97 -17.70 31.83
C VAL A 815 3.31 -16.23 31.54
N LEU A 816 3.51 -15.40 32.57
CA LEU A 816 3.92 -13.99 32.47
C LEU A 816 5.41 -13.82 32.13
N SER A 817 6.28 -14.76 32.51
CA SER A 817 7.71 -14.78 32.16
C SER A 817 7.95 -15.13 30.68
N MET A 818 7.07 -15.90 30.06
CA MET A 818 7.17 -16.28 28.64
C MET A 818 6.65 -15.19 27.69
N GLN A 819 6.35 -13.98 28.19
CA GLN A 819 5.71 -12.92 27.43
C GLN A 819 6.66 -12.22 26.44
N PRO A 820 6.20 -11.93 25.21
CA PRO A 820 6.98 -11.27 24.17
C PRO A 820 7.21 -9.74 24.35
N ARG A 821 6.77 -9.08 25.44
CA ARG A 821 6.97 -7.62 25.64
C ARG A 821 7.89 -7.19 26.81
N THR A 822 8.82 -6.30 26.43
CA THR A 822 9.58 -5.22 27.11
C THR A 822 9.71 -5.16 28.64
N LEU A 823 10.97 -5.02 29.06
CA LEU A 823 11.46 -4.53 30.35
C LEU A 823 10.71 -3.30 30.94
N GLN A 824 10.08 -2.43 30.11
CA GLN A 824 9.32 -1.28 30.61
C GLN A 824 7.95 -1.61 31.22
N ARG A 825 7.24 -2.65 30.75
CA ARG A 825 6.04 -3.14 31.46
C ARG A 825 6.46 -3.90 32.72
N GLN A 826 7.63 -4.56 32.73
CA GLN A 826 8.19 -5.21 33.92
C GLN A 826 8.42 -4.24 35.09
N VAL A 827 8.72 -2.96 34.84
CA VAL A 827 8.81 -1.93 35.91
C VAL A 827 7.47 -1.70 36.63
N ARG A 828 6.33 -1.79 35.92
CA ARG A 828 5.00 -1.74 36.58
C ARG A 828 4.78 -2.98 37.44
N PHE A 829 5.21 -4.16 36.99
CA PHE A 829 5.11 -5.41 37.75
C PHE A 829 6.12 -5.50 38.92
N GLN A 830 7.24 -4.78 38.93
CA GLN A 830 8.17 -4.78 40.07
C GLN A 830 7.59 -4.12 41.34
N SER A 831 6.57 -3.29 41.21
CA SER A 831 5.86 -2.69 42.36
C SER A 831 4.96 -3.66 43.15
N LEU A 832 4.86 -4.93 42.71
CA LEU A 832 3.88 -5.93 43.16
C LEU A 832 4.20 -6.71 44.44
N ILE A 833 5.40 -6.57 45.02
CA ILE A 833 5.85 -7.50 46.07
C ILE A 833 6.57 -6.74 47.18
N ASN A 834 5.79 -6.15 48.09
CA ASN A 834 6.26 -5.78 49.42
C ASN A 834 5.92 -6.95 50.39
N PRO A 835 6.85 -7.49 51.20
CA PRO A 835 6.84 -8.90 51.61
C PRO A 835 6.13 -9.22 52.94
N ASN A 836 5.15 -8.44 53.37
CA ASN A 836 4.42 -8.74 54.61
C ASN A 836 2.95 -9.00 54.35
N LEU A 837 2.48 -10.25 54.54
CA LEU A 837 1.25 -10.64 55.29
C LEU A 837 0.79 -12.07 54.94
N GLN A 838 0.20 -12.73 55.94
CA GLN A 838 0.02 -14.19 56.04
C GLN A 838 -1.43 -14.69 55.80
N ILE A 839 -1.49 -15.93 55.27
CA ILE A 839 -2.49 -17.03 55.37
C ILE A 839 -3.88 -16.85 54.72
N ILE A 840 -4.11 -17.61 53.64
CA ILE A 840 -5.15 -18.68 53.53
C ILE A 840 -4.54 -19.84 52.70
N LYS A 841 -4.61 -21.09 53.18
CA LYS A 841 -4.37 -22.37 52.45
C LYS A 841 -5.74 -23.02 52.15
N PRO A 842 -5.84 -24.09 51.34
CA PRO A 842 -5.65 -24.24 49.89
C PRO A 842 -6.97 -24.71 49.20
N PHE A 843 -7.36 -24.19 48.04
CA PHE A 843 -8.46 -24.79 47.24
C PHE A 843 -8.14 -24.81 45.75
N ILE A 844 -6.94 -25.28 45.40
CA ILE A 844 -6.62 -25.68 44.03
C ILE A 844 -5.99 -27.06 44.13
N PHE A 845 -6.79 -28.06 43.75
CA PHE A 845 -6.57 -29.51 43.75
C PHE A 845 -6.69 -30.25 45.11
N GLU A 846 -7.92 -30.62 45.47
CA GLU A 846 -8.27 -32.01 45.81
C GLU A 846 -9.80 -32.22 45.66
N ASP A 847 -10.15 -33.40 45.15
CA ASP A 847 -11.46 -34.05 45.09
C ASP A 847 -12.50 -33.67 44.00
N ILE A 848 -12.41 -34.44 42.91
CA ILE A 848 -13.45 -35.37 42.44
C ILE A 848 -14.70 -35.39 43.38
N PHE A 849 -15.79 -34.74 42.94
CA PHE A 849 -17.12 -34.59 43.58
C PHE A 849 -17.27 -33.60 44.76
N GLY A 850 -18.01 -32.50 44.54
CA GLY A 850 -18.87 -31.88 45.57
C GLY A 850 -18.69 -30.38 45.86
N PHE A 851 -19.68 -29.58 45.44
CA PHE A 851 -20.08 -28.23 45.90
C PHE A 851 -18.99 -27.12 45.98
N ILE A 852 -18.90 -26.30 44.92
CA ILE A 852 -18.18 -25.02 44.91
C ILE A 852 -19.14 -23.92 45.40
N SER A 853 -18.75 -23.12 46.40
CA SER A 853 -19.55 -21.96 46.83
C SER A 853 -19.66 -20.92 45.70
N LEU A 854 -20.71 -20.09 45.71
CA LEU A 854 -20.94 -19.05 44.69
C LEU A 854 -19.69 -18.16 44.46
N ASP A 855 -19.00 -17.77 45.54
CA ASP A 855 -17.79 -16.93 45.47
C ASP A 855 -16.62 -17.66 44.80
N SER A 856 -16.45 -18.95 45.07
CA SER A 856 -15.40 -19.77 44.45
C SER A 856 -15.63 -19.96 42.95
N ALA A 857 -16.89 -20.13 42.51
CA ALA A 857 -17.22 -20.22 41.08
C ALA A 857 -16.98 -18.90 40.34
N ILE A 858 -17.32 -17.77 40.98
CA ILE A 858 -17.05 -16.42 40.44
C ILE A 858 -15.54 -16.15 40.36
N ALA A 859 -14.77 -16.55 41.38
CA ALA A 859 -13.32 -16.40 41.39
C ALA A 859 -12.65 -17.22 40.28
N GLU A 860 -13.10 -18.47 40.06
CA GLU A 860 -12.59 -19.31 38.98
C GLU A 860 -12.91 -18.72 37.60
N LEU A 861 -14.14 -18.21 37.39
CA LEU A 861 -14.54 -17.53 36.15
C LEU A 861 -13.61 -16.37 35.81
N LYS A 862 -13.30 -15.52 36.81
CA LYS A 862 -12.38 -14.38 36.65
C LYS A 862 -10.93 -14.83 36.41
N SER A 863 -10.49 -15.91 37.04
CA SER A 863 -9.15 -16.47 36.81
C SER A 863 -8.95 -16.94 35.36
N ILE A 864 -9.95 -17.60 34.78
CA ILE A 864 -9.89 -18.07 33.39
C ILE A 864 -9.79 -16.89 32.42
N HIS A 865 -10.48 -15.78 32.69
CA HIS A 865 -10.39 -14.57 31.87
C HIS A 865 -8.95 -14.02 31.82
N ILE A 866 -8.26 -14.00 32.96
CA ILE A 866 -6.85 -13.58 33.05
C ILE A 866 -5.94 -14.53 32.26
N GLU A 867 -6.11 -15.84 32.45
CA GLU A 867 -5.33 -16.85 31.74
C GLU A 867 -5.51 -16.75 30.22
N ASN A 868 -6.76 -16.62 29.76
CA ASN A 868 -7.08 -16.48 28.34
C ASN A 868 -6.52 -15.20 27.73
N ALA A 869 -6.55 -14.08 28.44
CA ALA A 869 -5.97 -12.81 27.96
C ALA A 869 -4.46 -12.94 27.72
N ILE A 870 -3.75 -13.72 28.55
CA ILE A 870 -2.31 -13.94 28.38
C ILE A 870 -2.01 -14.90 27.22
N ASN A 871 -2.83 -15.95 27.05
CA ASN A 871 -2.73 -16.85 25.92
C ASN A 871 -3.02 -16.14 24.59
N LEU A 872 -4.01 -15.24 24.56
CA LEU A 872 -4.37 -14.42 23.41
C LEU A 872 -3.20 -13.56 22.92
N ASP A 873 -2.55 -12.88 23.87
CA ASP A 873 -1.42 -12.00 23.64
C ASP A 873 -0.28 -12.75 22.92
N LYS A 874 0.15 -13.88 23.51
CA LYS A 874 1.20 -14.73 22.93
C LYS A 874 0.78 -15.32 21.59
N LEU A 875 -0.48 -15.75 21.48
CA LEU A 875 -1.05 -16.29 20.25
C LEU A 875 -0.93 -15.31 19.10
N PHE A 876 -1.41 -14.07 19.24
CA PHE A 876 -1.33 -13.09 18.16
C PHE A 876 0.11 -12.79 17.74
N TYR A 877 1.03 -12.78 18.70
CA TYR A 877 2.43 -12.54 18.40
C TYR A 877 3.04 -13.66 17.54
N LEU A 878 2.94 -14.91 17.99
CA LEU A 878 3.48 -16.05 17.23
C LEU A 878 2.76 -16.21 15.88
N LEU A 879 1.45 -15.96 15.88
CA LEU A 879 0.64 -16.08 14.69
C LEU A 879 1.06 -15.09 13.60
N VAL A 880 1.47 -13.86 13.94
CA VAL A 880 2.01 -12.90 12.94
C VAL A 880 3.25 -13.45 12.22
N ILE A 881 4.15 -14.12 12.94
CA ILE A 881 5.35 -14.71 12.35
C ILE A 881 4.99 -15.92 11.48
N ALA A 882 4.11 -16.79 11.98
CA ALA A 882 3.66 -17.97 11.25
C ALA A 882 2.89 -17.60 9.97
N GLU A 883 2.01 -16.59 10.06
CA GLU A 883 1.27 -16.02 8.94
C GLU A 883 2.20 -15.55 7.83
N GLU A 884 3.28 -14.82 8.16
CA GLU A 884 4.20 -14.29 7.15
C GLU A 884 4.93 -15.42 6.43
N ALA A 885 5.47 -16.40 7.17
CA ALA A 885 6.14 -17.54 6.57
C ALA A 885 5.20 -18.41 5.71
N VAL A 886 3.94 -18.60 6.15
CA VAL A 886 2.93 -19.35 5.38
C VAL A 886 2.49 -18.55 4.15
N SER A 887 2.27 -17.24 4.28
CA SER A 887 1.94 -16.35 3.15
C SER A 887 3.04 -16.40 2.09
N MET A 888 4.31 -16.35 2.48
CA MET A 888 5.43 -16.47 1.54
C MET A 888 5.45 -17.80 0.77
N VAL A 889 4.90 -18.89 1.33
CA VAL A 889 4.81 -20.18 0.64
C VAL A 889 3.55 -20.33 -0.21
N GLN A 890 2.43 -19.81 0.27
CA GLN A 890 1.15 -19.85 -0.45
C GLN A 890 1.09 -18.85 -1.58
N SER A 891 1.91 -17.80 -1.51
CA SER A 891 2.07 -16.86 -2.62
C SER A 891 2.57 -17.63 -3.84
N VAL A 892 1.69 -17.74 -4.83
CA VAL A 892 1.94 -18.39 -6.12
C VAL A 892 2.94 -17.62 -7.00
N ASN A 893 3.57 -16.57 -6.45
CA ASN A 893 4.43 -15.61 -7.15
C ASN A 893 5.81 -15.41 -6.55
N VAL A 894 6.14 -16.13 -5.47
CA VAL A 894 7.51 -16.12 -4.98
C VAL A 894 8.33 -17.06 -5.87
N GLU A 895 8.71 -16.58 -7.06
CA GLU A 895 10.02 -16.99 -7.58
C GLU A 895 11.10 -16.31 -6.73
N ASN A 896 12.28 -16.95 -6.66
CA ASN A 896 13.38 -16.71 -5.70
C ASN A 896 13.85 -15.24 -5.50
N GLY A 897 13.33 -14.26 -6.23
CA GLY A 897 13.64 -12.83 -6.14
C GLY A 897 12.85 -12.03 -5.10
N ASP A 898 11.67 -12.49 -4.66
CA ASP A 898 10.91 -11.82 -3.58
C ASP A 898 11.54 -12.05 -2.18
N LEU A 899 12.45 -13.02 -2.08
CA LEU A 899 13.25 -13.29 -0.90
C LEU A 899 14.55 -12.46 -0.97
N VAL A 900 14.44 -11.14 -0.84
CA VAL A 900 15.62 -10.33 -0.55
C VAL A 900 16.12 -10.74 0.84
N LYS A 901 17.14 -11.60 0.86
CA LYS A 901 18.00 -11.83 2.02
C LYS A 901 18.49 -10.47 2.53
N TYR A 902 18.13 -10.15 3.77
CA TYR A 902 18.84 -9.14 4.55
C TYR A 902 20.11 -9.74 5.15
#